data_AF-A0A915UKF1-F1
#
_entry.id   AF-A0A915UKF1-F1
#
_cell.length_a   1.000
_cell.length_b   1.000
_cell.length_c   1.000
_cell.angle_alpha   90.00
_cell.angle_beta   90.00
_cell.angle_gamma   90.00
#
_symmetry.space_group_name_H-M   'P 1'
#
loop_
_entity.id
_entity.type
_entity.pdbx_description
1 polymer ?
#
loop_
_entity_poly.entity_id
_entity_poly.type
_entity_poly.pdbx_seq_one_letter_code
_entity_poly.pdbx_strand_id
1 'polypeptide(L)'
;MSAGPRLGRLVLLGGALAGAWHLGVRAQDDRPLAAVRDAAWAPSGGRIAVSLLDQIWTMTPDGRDPRPFVAWPRGTAPAVERDPAWAPDGRRLAFAADVGDGFDLYVAEEGLAPRRLTIAPGEERQPSWTPDGRLVFAQRVRDQWGLMIVNVDGSAPGLPPQIGTVIDTPADERDPAVSPDGSRVAYVSSQEDDRGADDIWVRALQPDDRPEGRGEPSASRPPDERGWRVTATRGRESAPAWSPDGSRLAYASAADGTGAVWVTPVPTAEALAERRASSGGGDTAILVSRWRSQPAWSPDGRTLLLADLPDELPAYNGNPSRVPAEPPPLFERGRGFTLRTIPAPLPPDAGAQRITGAIAPDATRFGLAFDRTWALLRDLYYQAGASAAAWDLLKLQLRPQAVAARTAAELERVVDDLVARQPLARTPVTSSDALVVSGHRLASEVGARVLAQGGNIVDAAIAVSFALGVVEPDASGIGGDGMALLFLNGMREPVVIDYKDQSPIHATLTNAAIFRDGRLVGDGPAAANIPGMVAGMDHLYRRYGSGRFTWAQLIAPAVELAADGYELDEALPTTLREGRARLDRWPEAARVYLPGGRPPRAGERFANPDYAATLRTIASEGAESFYRGSLARRIAADMEANGGIIGLEDLAQYQVIERAPVSGRYRGLQVFGAPPPVSTGTALIETLQILDHYPRVAGTSGTGSADYLHHAIEAWKARDPLRRVADPALWPVEVAPHLEPAHAATLFGRIDPAHALPFADDTDSGGQGQGDRIGRGTTAFAVGDAAGNVIVITQTLSTWGGNFYVSKGLGFLYNNHLRGYRTVRGAYGQLLPLMRSSSTSAPTLVCEDVNGTLKPRLALGAAGNAWITASVYGIILAHVDGGLGAQAAVEAPRFLVGRDPADPAGTRPRVQIEDRFPAPLLDALASRGHHFQKIGRKGELRYGYASALQFDATTGRLEAGADPRRSHFAVAVKRQ
;
A
#
# COMPACT_ATOMS: atom_id res chain seq x y z
N MET A 1 17.93 65.63 37.30
CA MET A 1 18.33 64.97 38.56
C MET A 1 19.02 63.67 38.15
N SER A 2 20.35 63.72 37.98
CA SER A 2 21.38 63.15 38.89
C SER A 2 21.38 61.63 38.90
N ALA A 3 22.47 60.87 38.74
CA ALA A 3 23.90 61.06 38.42
C ALA A 3 24.40 59.60 38.20
N GLY A 4 25.05 59.23 37.08
CA GLY A 4 26.51 59.07 36.93
C GLY A 4 27.11 57.77 37.56
N PRO A 5 28.34 57.32 37.22
CA PRO A 5 29.02 57.39 35.92
C PRO A 5 30.03 56.23 35.61
N ARG A 6 30.64 56.26 34.40
CA ARG A 6 32.05 55.88 34.04
C ARG A 6 32.42 54.37 33.95
N LEU A 7 33.36 53.89 33.11
CA LEU A 7 34.54 54.41 32.39
C LEU A 7 34.88 53.39 31.28
N GLY A 8 35.14 53.78 30.01
CA GLY A 8 36.49 53.96 29.43
C GLY A 8 36.90 52.72 28.59
N ARG A 9 37.52 52.76 27.40
CA ARG A 9 38.21 53.80 26.62
C ARG A 9 38.38 53.24 25.19
N LEU A 10 38.32 54.15 24.21
CA LEU A 10 38.58 53.98 22.78
C LEU A 10 40.09 54.10 22.46
N VAL A 11 40.44 54.04 21.15
CA VAL A 11 41.67 54.54 20.46
C VAL A 11 42.71 53.42 20.17
N LEU A 12 43.28 53.16 18.97
CA LEU A 12 43.61 53.96 17.77
C LEU A 12 43.79 53.08 16.49
N LEU A 13 43.78 53.77 15.34
CA LEU A 13 44.03 53.38 13.95
C LEU A 13 45.27 52.51 13.64
N GLY A 14 45.20 51.83 12.49
CA GLY A 14 46.37 51.52 11.64
C GLY A 14 45.98 50.82 10.35
N GLY A 15 45.82 51.56 9.25
CA GLY A 15 45.57 51.00 7.92
C GLY A 15 46.85 50.65 7.17
N ALA A 16 46.73 49.75 6.19
CA ALA A 16 47.36 49.85 4.86
C ALA A 16 46.97 48.65 3.99
N LEU A 17 46.55 48.96 2.76
CA LEU A 17 46.32 48.03 1.66
C LEU A 17 47.63 47.37 1.21
N ALA A 18 47.60 46.05 1.03
CA ALA A 18 48.46 45.35 0.07
C ALA A 18 47.69 44.12 -0.43
N GLY A 19 47.32 44.14 -1.72
CA GLY A 19 46.62 43.04 -2.37
C GLY A 19 47.54 41.84 -2.58
N ALA A 20 46.98 40.65 -2.39
CA ALA A 20 47.38 39.44 -3.07
C ALA A 20 46.16 38.52 -3.13
N TRP A 21 45.91 38.03 -4.33
CA TRP A 21 44.80 37.15 -4.66
C TRP A 21 44.82 35.89 -3.80
N HIS A 22 43.79 35.67 -2.99
CA HIS A 22 43.42 34.33 -2.57
C HIS A 22 41.98 34.06 -3.00
N LEU A 23 41.89 33.17 -3.99
CA LEU A 23 40.71 32.42 -4.39
C LEU A 23 39.86 32.08 -3.17
N GLY A 24 38.58 32.40 -3.26
CA GLY A 24 37.59 32.00 -2.27
C GLY A 24 37.61 30.48 -2.11
N VAL A 25 38.11 30.02 -0.97
CA VAL A 25 37.76 28.71 -0.45
C VAL A 25 36.28 28.83 -0.08
N ARG A 26 35.41 28.33 -0.96
CA ARG A 26 34.00 28.10 -0.61
C ARG A 26 34.02 27.24 0.65
N ALA A 27 33.39 27.73 1.71
CA ALA A 27 33.08 26.91 2.87
C ALA A 27 32.41 25.62 2.38
N GLN A 28 32.99 24.49 2.76
CA GLN A 28 32.44 23.17 2.51
C GLN A 28 31.05 23.15 3.17
N ASP A 29 29.99 23.00 2.38
CA ASP A 29 28.65 22.83 2.94
C ASP A 29 28.68 21.51 3.72
N ASP A 30 28.79 21.57 5.05
CA ASP A 30 28.72 20.44 5.99
C ASP A 30 27.29 19.86 6.09
N ARG A 31 26.61 19.76 4.93
CA ARG A 31 25.29 19.21 4.85
C ARG A 31 25.42 17.69 4.74
N PRO A 32 24.60 16.94 5.49
CA PRO A 32 24.59 15.51 5.33
C PRO A 32 24.16 15.07 3.95
N LEU A 33 24.74 13.98 3.48
CA LEU A 33 24.30 13.37 2.23
C LEU A 33 22.84 12.89 2.38
N ALA A 34 22.03 13.22 1.40
CA ALA A 34 20.64 12.82 1.25
C ALA A 34 20.48 12.12 -0.12
N ALA A 35 19.49 11.25 -0.27
CA ALA A 35 19.29 10.40 -1.45
C ALA A 35 20.42 9.36 -1.73
N VAL A 36 21.24 9.01 -0.72
CA VAL A 36 22.26 7.96 -0.80
C VAL A 36 21.68 6.56 -0.56
N ARG A 37 22.16 5.59 -1.33
CA ARG A 37 21.76 4.16 -1.30
C ARG A 37 22.95 3.25 -1.57
N ASP A 38 22.71 1.95 -1.46
CA ASP A 38 23.57 0.87 -1.94
C ASP A 38 25.04 1.08 -1.54
N ALA A 39 25.33 0.89 -0.26
CA ALA A 39 26.64 1.17 0.28
C ALA A 39 27.55 -0.06 0.29
N ALA A 40 28.80 0.12 -0.14
CA ALA A 40 29.82 -0.93 -0.13
C ALA A 40 31.18 -0.39 0.32
N TRP A 41 31.91 -1.18 1.09
CA TRP A 41 33.29 -0.89 1.50
C TRP A 41 34.30 -1.42 0.48
N ALA A 42 35.31 -0.61 0.18
CA ALA A 42 36.48 -1.13 -0.51
C ALA A 42 37.22 -2.12 0.42
N PRO A 43 37.82 -3.21 -0.10
CA PRO A 43 38.57 -4.17 0.71
C PRO A 43 39.69 -3.55 1.57
N SER A 44 40.27 -2.43 1.12
CA SER A 44 41.30 -1.69 1.86
C SER A 44 40.77 -0.87 3.04
N GLY A 45 39.46 -0.63 3.11
CA GLY A 45 38.82 0.23 4.10
C GLY A 45 39.01 1.73 3.86
N GLY A 46 39.82 2.14 2.87
CA GLY A 46 40.14 3.54 2.62
C GLY A 46 39.06 4.33 1.85
N ARG A 47 38.15 3.63 1.17
CA ARG A 47 37.04 4.23 0.41
C ARG A 47 35.76 3.41 0.57
N ILE A 48 34.64 4.08 0.32
CA ILE A 48 33.31 3.50 0.20
C ILE A 48 32.74 3.85 -1.17
N ALA A 49 31.85 3.01 -1.69
CA ALA A 49 31.04 3.27 -2.87
C ALA A 49 29.57 3.38 -2.47
N VAL A 50 28.85 4.30 -3.10
CA VAL A 50 27.41 4.51 -2.87
C VAL A 50 26.70 4.94 -4.15
N SER A 51 25.42 4.61 -4.26
CA SER A 51 24.52 5.18 -5.26
C SER A 51 23.95 6.51 -4.75
N LEU A 52 24.06 7.59 -5.51
CA LEU A 52 23.45 8.88 -5.21
C LEU A 52 22.88 9.51 -6.49
N LEU A 53 21.56 9.77 -6.49
CA LEU A 53 20.82 10.30 -7.65
C LEU A 53 21.15 9.56 -8.95
N ASP A 54 21.19 8.22 -8.85
CA ASP A 54 21.36 7.32 -9.99
C ASP A 54 22.74 7.31 -10.62
N GLN A 55 23.73 7.72 -9.84
CA GLN A 55 25.13 7.60 -10.19
C GLN A 55 25.90 6.99 -9.03
N ILE A 56 26.91 6.17 -9.35
CA ILE A 56 27.81 5.63 -8.34
C ILE A 56 28.92 6.64 -8.05
N TRP A 57 29.08 6.94 -6.78
CA TRP A 57 30.11 7.80 -6.23
C TRP A 57 31.02 7.00 -5.30
N THR A 58 32.30 7.33 -5.30
CA THR A 58 33.22 6.88 -4.24
C THR A 58 33.73 8.05 -3.43
N MET A 59 33.99 7.82 -2.15
CA MET A 59 34.51 8.80 -1.20
C MET A 59 35.27 8.10 -0.07
N THR A 60 35.97 8.86 0.75
CA THR A 60 36.50 8.33 2.02
C THR A 60 35.36 8.03 2.99
N PRO A 61 35.53 7.15 4.00
CA PRO A 61 34.47 6.81 4.95
C PRO A 61 33.93 7.97 5.80
N ASP A 62 34.63 9.11 5.84
CA ASP A 62 34.17 10.35 6.46
C ASP A 62 33.51 11.32 5.47
N GLY A 63 33.31 10.89 4.22
CA GLY A 63 32.58 11.61 3.16
C GLY A 63 33.38 12.65 2.39
N ARG A 64 34.71 12.69 2.59
CA ARG A 64 35.62 13.56 1.83
C ARG A 64 36.00 12.96 0.48
N ASP A 65 36.52 13.82 -0.40
CA ASP A 65 36.98 13.46 -1.75
C ASP A 65 35.95 12.65 -2.58
N PRO A 66 34.68 13.11 -2.69
CA PRO A 66 33.70 12.42 -3.49
C PRO A 66 33.99 12.53 -4.98
N ARG A 67 33.91 11.40 -5.71
CA ARG A 67 34.14 11.32 -7.16
C ARG A 67 33.15 10.37 -7.82
N PRO A 68 32.64 10.71 -9.02
CA PRO A 68 31.93 9.71 -9.84
C PRO A 68 32.88 8.57 -10.16
N PHE A 69 32.42 7.32 -10.03
CA PHE A 69 33.30 6.18 -10.29
C PHE A 69 33.48 5.90 -11.78
N VAL A 70 32.42 6.07 -12.57
CA VAL A 70 32.36 5.65 -13.97
C VAL A 70 32.40 6.86 -14.91
N ALA A 71 33.13 6.73 -16.02
CA ALA A 71 33.14 7.71 -17.11
C ALA A 71 32.45 7.15 -18.37
N TRP A 72 31.13 7.34 -18.48
CA TRP A 72 30.39 6.93 -19.67
C TRP A 72 30.88 7.67 -20.93
N PRO A 73 31.01 6.97 -22.09
CA PRO A 73 31.45 7.62 -23.33
C PRO A 73 30.54 8.78 -23.73
N ARG A 74 31.11 9.83 -24.32
CA ARG A 74 30.29 10.96 -24.80
C ARG A 74 29.28 10.49 -25.85
N GLY A 75 28.02 10.89 -25.68
CA GLY A 75 26.93 10.56 -26.59
C GLY A 75 26.21 9.25 -26.26
N THR A 76 26.59 8.51 -25.22
CA THR A 76 25.79 7.38 -24.74
C THR A 76 24.57 7.86 -23.96
N ALA A 77 23.52 7.04 -23.95
CA ALA A 77 22.35 7.29 -23.11
C ALA A 77 22.78 7.42 -21.64
N PRO A 78 22.23 8.37 -20.88
CA PRO A 78 22.49 8.45 -19.45
C PRO A 78 21.98 7.19 -18.74
N ALA A 79 22.84 6.55 -17.96
CA ALA A 79 22.51 5.33 -17.23
C ALA A 79 22.00 5.64 -15.82
N VAL A 80 21.06 4.82 -15.33
CA VAL A 80 20.73 4.71 -13.90
C VAL A 80 21.62 3.64 -13.28
N GLU A 81 22.53 4.06 -12.39
CA GLU A 81 23.53 3.17 -11.77
C GLU A 81 23.08 2.75 -10.36
N ARG A 82 23.30 1.47 -10.00
CA ARG A 82 22.84 0.83 -8.76
C ARG A 82 23.76 -0.28 -8.26
N ASP A 83 23.59 -0.63 -6.99
CA ASP A 83 24.15 -1.82 -6.36
C ASP A 83 25.68 -1.99 -6.56
N PRO A 84 26.52 -1.00 -6.19
CA PRO A 84 27.96 -1.10 -6.35
C PRO A 84 28.54 -2.20 -5.45
N ALA A 85 29.40 -3.05 -6.01
CA ALA A 85 30.11 -4.10 -5.29
C ALA A 85 31.60 -4.09 -5.66
N TRP A 86 32.46 -3.94 -4.66
CA TRP A 86 33.92 -3.94 -4.85
C TRP A 86 34.44 -5.32 -5.18
N ALA A 87 35.25 -5.38 -6.24
CA ALA A 87 36.03 -6.56 -6.55
C ALA A 87 37.06 -6.83 -5.45
N PRO A 88 37.49 -8.08 -5.26
CA PRO A 88 38.52 -8.44 -4.27
C PRO A 88 39.84 -7.68 -4.46
N ASP A 89 40.14 -7.26 -5.69
CA ASP A 89 41.33 -6.47 -6.02
C ASP A 89 41.28 -5.01 -5.51
N GLY A 90 40.11 -4.52 -5.09
CA GLY A 90 39.89 -3.15 -4.62
C GLY A 90 40.05 -2.06 -5.69
N ARG A 91 40.16 -2.43 -6.97
CA ARG A 91 40.32 -1.51 -8.12
C ARG A 91 39.08 -1.46 -9.00
N ARG A 92 38.34 -2.57 -9.08
CA ARG A 92 37.12 -2.70 -9.89
C ARG A 92 35.84 -2.62 -9.05
N LEU A 93 34.78 -2.07 -9.62
CA LEU A 93 33.40 -2.23 -9.15
C LEU A 93 32.60 -3.03 -10.17
N ALA A 94 31.79 -3.96 -9.68
CA ALA A 94 30.60 -4.44 -10.38
C ALA A 94 29.40 -3.61 -9.95
N PHE A 95 28.44 -3.40 -10.84
CA PHE A 95 27.22 -2.65 -10.56
C PHE A 95 26.14 -2.96 -11.59
N ALA A 96 24.89 -2.65 -11.27
CA ALA A 96 23.78 -2.71 -12.20
C ALA A 96 23.57 -1.35 -12.87
N ALA A 97 23.33 -1.32 -14.18
CA ALA A 97 22.99 -0.08 -14.88
C ALA A 97 21.84 -0.27 -15.89
N ASP A 98 20.90 0.67 -15.89
CA ASP A 98 19.79 0.75 -16.85
C ASP A 98 20.01 1.92 -17.81
N VAL A 99 20.13 1.60 -19.10
CA VAL A 99 20.32 2.55 -20.21
C VAL A 99 19.07 2.71 -21.08
N GLY A 100 17.93 2.13 -20.68
CA GLY A 100 16.64 2.22 -21.36
C GLY A 100 15.94 0.88 -21.63
N ASP A 101 16.61 -0.25 -21.40
CA ASP A 101 16.11 -1.60 -21.72
C ASP A 101 16.04 -2.52 -20.48
N GLY A 102 16.13 -1.96 -19.27
CA GLY A 102 16.25 -2.70 -18.02
C GLY A 102 17.68 -2.71 -17.47
N PHE A 103 17.85 -3.28 -16.27
CA PHE A 103 19.16 -3.34 -15.61
C PHE A 103 19.98 -4.52 -16.12
N ASP A 104 21.19 -4.24 -16.59
CA ASP A 104 22.25 -5.23 -16.80
C ASP A 104 23.41 -5.02 -15.83
N LEU A 105 24.28 -6.02 -15.72
CA LEU A 105 25.53 -5.91 -14.96
C LEU A 105 26.65 -5.29 -15.78
N TYR A 106 27.41 -4.41 -15.14
CA TYR A 106 28.59 -3.75 -15.67
C TYR A 106 29.75 -3.90 -14.70
N VAL A 107 30.98 -3.87 -15.23
CA VAL A 107 32.21 -3.74 -14.44
C VAL A 107 33.03 -2.57 -14.97
N ALA A 108 33.61 -1.79 -14.06
CA ALA A 108 34.49 -0.68 -14.40
C ALA A 108 35.66 -0.56 -13.42
N GLU A 109 36.70 0.14 -13.85
CA GLU A 109 37.73 0.72 -12.99
C GLU A 109 37.49 2.22 -12.86
N GLU A 110 38.01 2.83 -11.79
CA GLU A 110 37.79 4.25 -11.48
C GLU A 110 38.18 5.16 -12.66
N GLY A 111 37.23 5.99 -13.11
CA GLY A 111 37.41 6.96 -14.19
C GLY A 111 37.47 6.37 -15.60
N LEU A 112 37.32 5.05 -15.75
CA LEU A 112 37.27 4.39 -17.07
C LEU A 112 35.83 4.13 -17.53
N ALA A 113 35.69 3.85 -18.83
CA ALA A 113 34.42 3.46 -19.41
C ALA A 113 33.99 2.07 -18.89
N PRO A 114 32.72 1.88 -18.56
CA PRO A 114 32.24 0.61 -18.04
C PRO A 114 32.09 -0.42 -19.15
N ARG A 115 32.36 -1.69 -18.81
CA ARG A 115 32.14 -2.84 -19.69
C ARG A 115 30.86 -3.54 -19.27
N ARG A 116 29.89 -3.64 -20.19
CA ARG A 116 28.68 -4.45 -20.01
C ARG A 116 29.06 -5.92 -19.92
N LEU A 117 28.60 -6.61 -18.88
CA LEU A 117 28.84 -8.03 -18.67
C LEU A 117 27.71 -8.87 -19.24
N THR A 118 26.46 -8.47 -19.01
CA THR A 118 25.29 -9.29 -19.34
C THR A 118 24.39 -8.59 -20.36
N ILE A 119 23.67 -9.39 -21.15
CA ILE A 119 22.75 -8.92 -22.22
C ILE A 119 21.44 -9.74 -22.23
N ALA A 120 21.15 -10.45 -21.13
CA ALA A 120 20.03 -11.37 -21.07
C ALA A 120 18.70 -10.59 -20.96
N PRO A 121 17.59 -11.13 -21.50
CA PRO A 121 16.28 -10.52 -21.30
C PRO A 121 15.86 -10.65 -19.83
N GLY A 122 15.66 -9.53 -19.13
CA GLY A 122 15.26 -9.50 -17.73
C GLY A 122 15.81 -8.29 -16.97
N GLU A 123 15.68 -8.29 -15.65
CA GLU A 123 16.40 -7.36 -14.77
C GLU A 123 17.49 -8.09 -13.98
N GLU A 124 18.69 -7.54 -13.95
CA GLU A 124 19.84 -8.14 -13.26
C GLU A 124 20.41 -7.16 -12.24
N ARG A 125 20.46 -7.57 -10.97
CA ARG A 125 20.65 -6.68 -9.82
C ARG A 125 21.54 -7.33 -8.75
N GLN A 126 21.97 -6.50 -7.79
CA GLN A 126 22.62 -6.94 -6.55
C GLN A 126 23.85 -7.85 -6.78
N PRO A 127 24.86 -7.43 -7.56
CA PRO A 127 26.06 -8.24 -7.77
C PRO A 127 26.84 -8.42 -6.46
N SER A 128 27.39 -9.62 -6.25
CA SER A 128 28.25 -9.97 -5.11
C SER A 128 29.45 -10.78 -5.59
N TRP A 129 30.66 -10.32 -5.25
CA TRP A 129 31.90 -10.94 -5.72
C TRP A 129 32.27 -12.19 -4.92
N THR A 130 32.70 -13.22 -5.63
CA THR A 130 33.49 -14.31 -5.05
C THR A 130 34.97 -13.90 -4.99
N PRO A 131 35.78 -14.48 -4.09
CA PRO A 131 37.22 -14.20 -4.01
C PRO A 131 38.00 -14.53 -5.28
N ASP A 132 37.51 -15.47 -6.09
CA ASP A 132 38.11 -15.91 -7.35
C ASP A 132 37.68 -15.07 -8.57
N GLY A 133 36.91 -13.98 -8.38
CA GLY A 133 36.58 -13.02 -9.44
C GLY A 133 35.30 -13.32 -10.25
N ARG A 134 34.43 -14.19 -9.74
CA ARG A 134 33.07 -14.41 -10.26
C ARG A 134 32.07 -13.49 -9.56
N LEU A 135 30.89 -13.34 -10.16
CA LEU A 135 29.78 -12.59 -9.60
C LEU A 135 28.56 -13.48 -9.42
N VAL A 136 28.01 -13.52 -8.20
CA VAL A 136 26.66 -14.00 -7.93
C VAL A 136 25.72 -12.80 -7.96
N PHE A 137 24.55 -12.93 -8.59
CA PHE A 137 23.61 -11.82 -8.77
C PHE A 137 22.16 -12.33 -8.84
N ALA A 138 21.20 -11.43 -8.65
CA ALA A 138 19.78 -11.73 -8.79
C ALA A 138 19.32 -11.41 -10.21
N GLN A 139 18.58 -12.32 -10.85
CA GLN A 139 17.99 -12.14 -12.17
C GLN A 139 16.47 -12.33 -12.10
N ARG A 140 15.73 -11.39 -12.68
CA ARG A 140 14.27 -11.49 -12.83
C ARG A 140 13.89 -11.89 -14.24
N VAL A 141 13.27 -13.05 -14.39
CA VAL A 141 12.71 -13.55 -15.65
C VAL A 141 11.22 -13.83 -15.45
N ARG A 142 10.35 -13.26 -16.30
CA ARG A 142 8.88 -13.46 -16.24
C ARG A 142 8.27 -13.23 -14.84
N ASP A 143 8.76 -12.20 -14.15
CA ASP A 143 8.33 -11.76 -12.81
C ASP A 143 8.76 -12.65 -11.63
N GLN A 144 9.73 -13.53 -11.83
CA GLN A 144 10.29 -14.39 -10.78
C GLN A 144 11.79 -14.09 -10.62
N TRP A 145 12.24 -13.91 -9.38
CA TRP A 145 13.66 -13.71 -9.07
C TRP A 145 14.37 -15.04 -8.79
N GLY A 146 15.50 -15.25 -9.46
CA GLY A 146 16.45 -16.34 -9.20
C GLY A 146 17.87 -15.83 -9.00
N LEU A 147 18.75 -16.67 -8.46
CA LEU A 147 20.16 -16.34 -8.29
C LEU A 147 21.01 -16.99 -9.38
N MET A 148 21.86 -16.19 -10.00
CA MET A 148 22.71 -16.56 -11.12
C MET A 148 24.18 -16.28 -10.79
N ILE A 149 25.10 -16.90 -11.53
CA ILE A 149 26.55 -16.71 -11.40
C ILE A 149 27.21 -16.49 -12.75
N VAL A 150 28.18 -15.58 -12.84
CA VAL A 150 28.91 -15.26 -14.08
C VAL A 150 30.41 -15.03 -13.84
N ASN A 151 31.24 -15.47 -14.80
CA ASN A 151 32.68 -15.22 -14.78
C ASN A 151 32.98 -13.85 -15.39
N VAL A 152 33.60 -12.95 -14.62
CA VAL A 152 33.89 -11.59 -15.10
C VAL A 152 35.04 -11.55 -16.11
N ASP A 153 36.06 -12.38 -15.88
CA ASP A 153 37.30 -12.41 -16.68
C ASP A 153 37.27 -13.52 -17.77
N GLY A 154 36.15 -14.24 -17.92
CA GLY A 154 36.04 -15.45 -18.74
C GLY A 154 34.91 -15.44 -19.77
N SER A 155 35.27 -15.11 -21.01
CA SER A 155 34.65 -15.62 -22.26
C SER A 155 35.67 -15.41 -23.39
N ALA A 156 35.68 -16.28 -24.41
CA ALA A 156 36.54 -16.07 -25.57
C ALA A 156 36.19 -14.72 -26.24
N PRO A 157 37.16 -14.00 -26.84
CA PRO A 157 36.89 -12.73 -27.51
C PRO A 157 35.70 -12.84 -28.49
N GLY A 158 34.64 -12.06 -28.25
CA GLY A 158 33.45 -12.05 -29.11
C GLY A 158 32.30 -12.98 -28.69
N LEU A 159 32.42 -13.74 -27.59
CA LEU A 159 31.32 -14.51 -27.00
C LEU A 159 30.76 -13.81 -25.75
N PRO A 160 29.43 -13.83 -25.53
CA PRO A 160 28.86 -13.37 -24.26
C PRO A 160 29.35 -14.27 -23.11
N PRO A 161 29.53 -13.73 -21.89
CA PRO A 161 29.93 -14.55 -20.75
C PRO A 161 28.84 -15.57 -20.44
N GLN A 162 29.27 -16.78 -20.08
CA GLN A 162 28.35 -17.84 -19.70
C GLN A 162 27.76 -17.54 -18.32
N ILE A 163 26.44 -17.60 -18.22
CA ILE A 163 25.69 -17.43 -16.98
C ILE A 163 25.26 -18.81 -16.49
N GLY A 164 25.65 -19.15 -15.27
CA GLY A 164 25.18 -20.32 -14.54
C GLY A 164 24.03 -20.00 -13.60
N THR A 165 23.27 -21.02 -13.23
CA THR A 165 22.19 -20.90 -12.24
C THR A 165 22.70 -21.35 -10.87
N VAL A 166 22.56 -20.49 -9.86
CA VAL A 166 22.80 -20.85 -8.45
C VAL A 166 21.50 -21.38 -7.85
N ILE A 167 20.41 -20.60 -7.93
CA ILE A 167 19.09 -20.96 -7.38
C ILE A 167 17.99 -20.56 -8.37
N ASP A 168 17.13 -21.52 -8.71
CA ASP A 168 15.93 -21.33 -9.52
C ASP A 168 14.80 -22.16 -8.89
N THR A 169 14.11 -21.55 -7.93
CA THR A 169 12.94 -22.14 -7.26
C THR A 169 11.71 -21.28 -7.54
N PRO A 170 10.47 -21.78 -7.37
CA PRO A 170 9.25 -20.99 -7.49
C PRO A 170 9.12 -19.79 -6.53
N ALA A 171 10.03 -19.64 -5.57
CA ALA A 171 10.10 -18.49 -4.67
C ALA A 171 10.90 -17.32 -5.31
N ASP A 172 10.76 -16.12 -4.76
CA ASP A 172 11.59 -14.97 -5.15
C ASP A 172 12.91 -15.00 -4.36
N GLU A 173 14.02 -15.22 -5.06
CA GLU A 173 15.37 -15.29 -4.49
C GLU A 173 16.17 -14.00 -4.82
N ARG A 174 16.57 -13.22 -3.81
CA ARG A 174 17.12 -11.85 -3.98
C ARG A 174 18.27 -11.54 -3.02
N ASP A 175 18.91 -10.38 -3.19
CA ASP A 175 19.98 -9.83 -2.35
C ASP A 175 21.10 -10.84 -2.01
N PRO A 176 21.78 -11.46 -3.01
CA PRO A 176 22.85 -12.39 -2.72
C PRO A 176 24.05 -11.68 -2.06
N ALA A 177 24.63 -12.34 -1.05
CA ALA A 177 25.88 -11.93 -0.41
C ALA A 177 26.80 -13.14 -0.26
N VAL A 178 27.89 -13.17 -1.02
CA VAL A 178 28.91 -14.22 -0.96
C VAL A 178 29.77 -14.05 0.30
N SER A 179 30.09 -15.15 0.98
CA SER A 179 30.95 -15.15 2.17
C SER A 179 32.41 -14.77 1.82
N PRO A 180 33.19 -14.20 2.75
CA PRO A 180 34.56 -13.78 2.48
C PRO A 180 35.51 -14.89 1.98
N ASP A 181 35.25 -16.14 2.36
CA ASP A 181 35.99 -17.32 1.89
C ASP A 181 35.46 -17.90 0.57
N GLY A 182 34.36 -17.36 0.03
CA GLY A 182 33.73 -17.80 -1.21
C GLY A 182 32.97 -19.12 -1.12
N SER A 183 32.86 -19.72 0.07
CA SER A 183 32.28 -21.07 0.23
C SER A 183 30.76 -21.07 0.41
N ARG A 184 30.14 -19.92 0.70
CA ARG A 184 28.70 -19.79 0.99
C ARG A 184 28.11 -18.54 0.34
N VAL A 185 26.79 -18.57 0.11
CA VAL A 185 25.98 -17.42 -0.27
C VAL A 185 24.82 -17.27 0.70
N ALA A 186 24.67 -16.07 1.26
CA ALA A 186 23.46 -15.64 1.95
C ALA A 186 22.52 -14.97 0.96
N TYR A 187 21.21 -15.14 1.11
CA TYR A 187 20.22 -14.56 0.20
C TYR A 187 18.87 -14.41 0.91
N VAL A 188 18.02 -13.54 0.36
CA VAL A 188 16.63 -13.38 0.77
C VAL A 188 15.77 -14.33 -0.04
N SER A 189 14.89 -15.06 0.63
CA SER A 189 13.96 -15.99 -0.01
C SER A 189 12.54 -15.77 0.49
N SER A 190 11.58 -15.84 -0.43
CA SER A 190 10.14 -15.92 -0.09
C SER A 190 9.68 -17.37 0.16
N GLN A 191 10.59 -18.33 0.30
CA GLN A 191 10.29 -19.72 0.58
C GLN A 191 9.69 -19.88 1.99
N GLU A 192 8.67 -20.75 2.14
CA GLU A 192 7.90 -20.96 3.39
C GLU A 192 7.01 -19.76 3.83
N ASP A 193 6.38 -19.08 2.86
CA ASP A 193 5.51 -17.90 3.01
C ASP A 193 4.18 -18.13 3.77
N ASP A 194 4.17 -18.95 4.82
CA ASP A 194 2.92 -19.13 5.57
C ASP A 194 2.47 -17.86 6.31
N ARG A 195 3.41 -16.91 6.47
CA ARG A 195 3.32 -15.70 7.30
C ARG A 195 3.44 -14.37 6.55
N GLY A 196 3.68 -14.34 5.23
CA GLY A 196 3.88 -13.09 4.49
C GLY A 196 5.29 -12.48 4.63
N ALA A 197 6.31 -13.29 4.94
CA ALA A 197 7.64 -12.83 5.37
C ALA A 197 8.76 -13.23 4.37
N ASP A 198 9.68 -12.31 4.10
CA ASP A 198 10.94 -12.56 3.38
C ASP A 198 12.00 -12.93 4.43
N ASP A 199 12.63 -14.10 4.32
CA ASP A 199 13.63 -14.57 5.28
C ASP A 199 15.05 -14.64 4.69
N ILE A 200 16.08 -14.63 5.55
CA ILE A 200 17.47 -14.84 5.14
C ILE A 200 17.81 -16.32 5.20
N TRP A 201 18.30 -16.81 4.08
CA TRP A 201 18.77 -18.17 3.88
C TRP A 201 20.26 -18.17 3.56
N VAL A 202 20.94 -19.27 3.86
CA VAL A 202 22.33 -19.50 3.48
C VAL A 202 22.46 -20.86 2.82
N ARG A 203 23.32 -20.96 1.81
CA ARG A 203 23.66 -22.19 1.12
C ARG A 203 25.16 -22.25 0.84
N ALA A 204 25.72 -23.45 0.71
CA ALA A 204 27.07 -23.67 0.18
C ALA A 204 27.15 -23.34 -1.32
N LEU A 205 28.15 -22.55 -1.71
CA LEU A 205 28.48 -22.25 -3.11
C LEU A 205 29.45 -23.32 -3.60
N GLN A 206 29.09 -24.05 -4.66
CA GLN A 206 29.89 -25.17 -5.15
C GLN A 206 30.89 -24.69 -6.22
N PRO A 207 32.09 -25.29 -6.32
CA PRO A 207 33.03 -25.01 -7.41
C PRO A 207 32.42 -25.23 -8.80
N ASP A 208 31.48 -26.18 -8.90
CA ASP A 208 30.78 -26.62 -10.11
C ASP A 208 29.38 -26.00 -10.29
N ASP A 209 29.04 -24.87 -9.64
CA ASP A 209 27.81 -24.13 -9.98
C ASP A 209 27.93 -23.61 -11.44
N ARG A 210 27.53 -24.48 -12.40
CA ARG A 210 27.99 -24.47 -13.79
C ARG A 210 27.48 -23.28 -14.60
N PRO A 211 28.38 -22.59 -15.32
CA PRO A 211 28.07 -21.86 -16.55
C PRO A 211 28.11 -22.76 -17.80
N GLU A 212 27.81 -24.07 -17.72
CA GLU A 212 27.82 -24.96 -18.88
C GLU A 212 26.65 -25.97 -18.87
N GLY A 213 25.63 -25.66 -19.69
CA GLY A 213 24.83 -26.66 -20.41
C GLY A 213 23.58 -27.23 -19.74
N ARG A 214 22.43 -27.04 -20.42
CA ARG A 214 21.08 -27.58 -20.17
C ARG A 214 21.04 -28.99 -19.54
N GLY A 215 20.37 -29.13 -18.40
CA GLY A 215 19.88 -30.41 -17.85
C GLY A 215 18.70 -30.16 -16.92
N GLU A 216 17.67 -31.01 -16.99
CA GLU A 216 16.40 -30.90 -16.25
C GLU A 216 16.58 -30.84 -14.71
N PRO A 217 15.61 -30.27 -13.95
CA PRO A 217 15.67 -30.26 -12.49
C PRO A 217 15.57 -31.69 -11.94
N SER A 218 16.66 -32.18 -11.35
CA SER A 218 16.68 -33.49 -10.68
C SER A 218 15.89 -33.46 -9.37
N ALA A 219 14.90 -34.33 -9.25
CA ALA A 219 13.96 -34.46 -8.12
C ALA A 219 14.57 -35.10 -6.85
N SER A 220 15.89 -35.24 -6.72
CA SER A 220 16.52 -35.75 -5.50
C SER A 220 17.95 -35.24 -5.36
N ARG A 221 18.12 -34.06 -4.75
CA ARG A 221 19.42 -33.53 -4.30
C ARG A 221 19.61 -33.76 -2.79
N PRO A 222 20.83 -34.05 -2.33
CA PRO A 222 21.12 -34.38 -0.93
C PRO A 222 20.88 -33.17 0.02
N PRO A 223 20.72 -33.41 1.34
CA PRO A 223 20.26 -32.41 2.31
C PRO A 223 21.18 -31.18 2.50
N ASP A 224 22.46 -31.33 2.18
CA ASP A 224 23.54 -30.33 2.23
C ASP A 224 23.49 -29.32 1.07
N GLU A 225 22.79 -29.62 -0.02
CA GLU A 225 22.58 -28.71 -1.15
C GLU A 225 21.33 -27.80 -1.00
N ARG A 226 20.43 -28.13 -0.06
CA ARG A 226 19.28 -27.27 0.25
C ARG A 226 19.75 -26.18 1.20
N GLY A 227 19.58 -24.92 0.81
CA GLY A 227 19.83 -23.79 1.71
C GLY A 227 19.10 -23.96 3.03
N TRP A 228 19.61 -23.33 4.07
CA TRP A 228 19.00 -23.32 5.39
C TRP A 228 18.62 -21.91 5.81
N ARG A 229 17.47 -21.81 6.46
CA ARG A 229 16.95 -20.58 7.04
C ARG A 229 17.80 -20.13 8.23
N VAL A 230 18.24 -18.88 8.22
CA VAL A 230 19.04 -18.25 9.29
C VAL A 230 18.16 -17.39 10.20
N THR A 231 17.20 -16.65 9.63
CA THR A 231 16.27 -15.81 10.38
C THR A 231 14.89 -16.44 10.38
N ALA A 232 14.17 -16.38 11.52
CA ALA A 232 12.82 -16.92 11.64
C ALA A 232 11.88 -15.93 12.34
N THR A 233 11.98 -14.65 11.98
CA THR A 233 11.28 -13.57 12.69
C THR A 233 9.96 -13.19 12.02
N ARG A 234 9.21 -12.26 12.60
CA ARG A 234 7.89 -11.80 12.12
C ARG A 234 7.98 -10.62 11.14
N GLY A 235 9.16 -10.35 10.56
CA GLY A 235 9.41 -9.21 9.66
C GLY A 235 9.79 -9.64 8.24
N ARG A 236 9.87 -8.67 7.33
CA ARG A 236 10.52 -8.82 6.02
C ARG A 236 12.00 -8.46 6.15
N GLU A 237 12.86 -9.44 5.91
CA GLU A 237 14.30 -9.29 6.00
C GLU A 237 14.93 -9.02 4.63
N SER A 238 15.99 -8.23 4.60
CA SER A 238 16.64 -7.77 3.37
C SER A 238 18.09 -7.39 3.58
N ALA A 239 18.83 -7.29 2.46
CA ALA A 239 20.22 -6.82 2.42
C ALA A 239 21.18 -7.52 3.43
N PRO A 240 21.34 -8.85 3.37
CA PRO A 240 22.33 -9.56 4.18
C PRO A 240 23.76 -9.09 3.85
N ALA A 241 24.60 -8.95 4.87
CA ALA A 241 26.02 -8.59 4.74
C ALA A 241 26.89 -9.38 5.71
N TRP A 242 27.87 -10.11 5.17
CA TRP A 242 28.80 -10.93 5.96
C TRP A 242 29.81 -10.08 6.73
N SER A 243 30.07 -10.47 7.98
CA SER A 243 31.25 -10.00 8.69
C SER A 243 32.53 -10.52 8.00
N PRO A 244 33.67 -9.81 8.11
CA PRO A 244 34.90 -10.18 7.39
C PRO A 244 35.46 -11.57 7.74
N ASP A 245 35.13 -12.10 8.91
CA ASP A 245 35.49 -13.44 9.38
C ASP A 245 34.50 -14.53 8.93
N GLY A 246 33.41 -14.17 8.23
CA GLY A 246 32.37 -15.09 7.76
C GLY A 246 31.54 -15.75 8.86
N SER A 247 31.59 -15.26 10.09
CA SER A 247 30.89 -15.87 11.25
C SER A 247 29.51 -15.28 11.54
N ARG A 248 29.22 -14.07 11.04
CA ARG A 248 27.99 -13.31 11.32
C ARG A 248 27.41 -12.68 10.06
N LEU A 249 26.10 -12.44 10.09
CA LEU A 249 25.37 -11.65 9.10
C LEU A 249 24.76 -10.43 9.78
N ALA A 250 24.99 -9.25 9.22
CA ALA A 250 24.17 -8.08 9.45
C ALA A 250 23.04 -8.04 8.42
N TYR A 251 21.85 -7.58 8.80
CA TYR A 251 20.71 -7.48 7.88
C TYR A 251 19.70 -6.43 8.33
N ALA A 252 18.92 -5.93 7.38
CA ALA A 252 17.75 -5.11 7.65
C ALA A 252 16.53 -6.00 7.90
N SER A 253 15.72 -5.67 8.89
CA SER A 253 14.43 -6.33 9.16
C SER A 253 13.35 -5.27 9.35
N ALA A 254 12.20 -5.44 8.70
CA ALA A 254 11.04 -4.57 8.84
C ALA A 254 9.82 -5.34 9.35
N ALA A 255 9.24 -4.88 10.46
CA ALA A 255 7.97 -5.37 10.99
C ALA A 255 7.00 -4.20 11.13
N ASP A 256 5.80 -4.32 10.54
CA ASP A 256 4.73 -3.30 10.60
C ASP A 256 5.13 -1.88 10.15
N GLY A 257 6.06 -1.80 9.19
CA GLY A 257 6.56 -0.52 8.64
C GLY A 257 7.63 0.14 9.52
N THR A 258 8.09 -0.52 10.58
CA THR A 258 9.24 -0.09 11.38
C THR A 258 10.41 -1.01 11.03
N GLY A 259 11.54 -0.45 10.61
CA GLY A 259 12.71 -1.26 10.28
C GLY A 259 13.91 -0.97 11.16
N ALA A 260 14.77 -1.97 11.30
CA ALA A 260 15.96 -1.98 12.14
C ALA A 260 17.07 -2.80 11.48
N VAL A 261 18.30 -2.65 11.97
CA VAL A 261 19.44 -3.49 11.58
C VAL A 261 19.77 -4.44 12.72
N TRP A 262 19.92 -5.71 12.37
CA TRP A 262 20.24 -6.79 13.29
C TRP A 262 21.53 -7.49 12.86
N VAL A 263 22.24 -8.08 13.83
CA VAL A 263 23.39 -8.95 13.58
C VAL A 263 23.13 -10.31 14.21
N THR A 264 23.26 -11.37 13.43
CA THR A 264 23.09 -12.76 13.89
C THR A 264 24.33 -13.59 13.61
N PRO A 265 24.72 -14.52 14.50
CA PRO A 265 25.67 -15.56 14.13
C PRO A 265 25.09 -16.43 13.02
N VAL A 266 25.95 -16.94 12.14
CA VAL A 266 25.58 -17.92 11.12
C VAL A 266 26.15 -19.28 11.53
N PRO A 267 25.30 -20.23 11.99
CA PRO A 267 25.76 -21.57 12.35
C PRO A 267 26.29 -22.33 11.13
N THR A 268 27.14 -23.34 11.35
CA THR A 268 27.50 -24.30 10.29
C THR A 268 26.31 -25.20 9.96
N ALA A 269 26.33 -25.81 8.78
CA ALA A 269 25.27 -26.75 8.36
C ALA A 269 25.14 -27.93 9.36
N GLU A 270 26.25 -28.42 9.92
CA GLU A 270 26.20 -29.48 10.94
C GLU A 270 25.54 -29.01 12.24
N ALA A 271 25.87 -27.80 12.72
CA ALA A 271 25.30 -27.24 13.94
C ALA A 271 23.77 -27.01 13.82
N LEU A 272 23.26 -26.74 12.62
CA LEU A 272 21.83 -26.62 12.34
C LEU A 272 21.12 -27.98 12.27
N ALA A 273 21.78 -29.01 11.73
CA ALA A 273 21.27 -30.37 11.75
C ALA A 273 21.09 -30.89 13.19
N GLU A 274 22.02 -30.54 14.10
CA GLU A 274 21.90 -30.82 15.52
C GLU A 274 20.78 -30.01 16.20
N ARG A 275 20.60 -28.74 15.85
CA ARG A 275 19.51 -27.89 16.38
C ARG A 275 18.11 -28.36 16.01
N ARG A 276 17.91 -28.91 14.82
CA ARG A 276 16.62 -29.48 14.41
C ARG A 276 16.19 -30.67 15.28
N ALA A 277 17.14 -31.33 15.96
CA ALA A 277 16.86 -32.39 16.92
C ALA A 277 16.52 -31.88 18.34
N SER A 278 16.79 -30.60 18.65
CA SER A 278 16.53 -29.99 19.95
C SER A 278 15.50 -28.85 19.84
N SER A 279 14.26 -29.09 20.25
CA SER A 279 13.24 -28.04 20.34
C SER A 279 13.56 -27.08 21.50
N GLY A 280 14.18 -25.94 21.20
CA GLY A 280 14.28 -24.80 22.12
C GLY A 280 15.72 -24.33 22.39
N GLY A 281 16.12 -23.24 21.73
CA GLY A 281 17.37 -22.55 22.00
C GLY A 281 17.71 -21.55 20.90
N GLY A 282 17.15 -20.33 20.98
CA GLY A 282 17.44 -19.26 20.03
C GLY A 282 18.77 -18.59 20.36
N ASP A 283 19.74 -18.66 19.43
CA ASP A 283 20.84 -17.70 19.44
C ASP A 283 20.29 -16.33 19.12
N THR A 284 20.49 -15.38 20.03
CA THR A 284 19.83 -14.08 20.02
C THR A 284 20.48 -13.14 19.01
N ALA A 285 19.80 -12.91 17.88
CA ALA A 285 20.11 -11.78 17.01
C ALA A 285 20.18 -10.49 17.84
N ILE A 286 21.21 -9.68 17.60
CA ILE A 286 21.50 -8.46 18.33
C ILE A 286 21.01 -7.28 17.52
N LEU A 287 20.15 -6.45 18.10
CA LEU A 287 19.76 -5.16 17.52
C LEU A 287 20.97 -4.23 17.53
N VAL A 288 21.40 -3.75 16.36
CA VAL A 288 22.53 -2.82 16.24
C VAL A 288 22.09 -1.42 15.82
N SER A 289 20.95 -1.30 15.14
CA SER A 289 20.36 0.00 14.84
C SER A 289 18.85 -0.03 14.81
N ARG A 290 18.22 1.06 15.26
CA ARG A 290 16.77 1.28 15.13
C ARG A 290 16.38 1.95 13.81
N TRP A 291 17.35 2.17 12.92
CA TRP A 291 17.09 2.64 11.57
C TRP A 291 16.96 1.44 10.63
N ARG A 292 16.01 1.51 9.69
CA ARG A 292 15.96 0.57 8.59
C ARG A 292 17.07 0.96 7.62
N SER A 293 18.14 0.19 7.56
CA SER A 293 19.29 0.55 6.72
C SER A 293 19.93 -0.70 6.15
N GLN A 294 20.43 -0.62 4.92
CA GLN A 294 21.31 -1.63 4.34
C GLN A 294 22.65 -1.56 5.08
N PRO A 295 23.09 -2.66 5.73
CA PRO A 295 24.36 -2.71 6.41
C PRO A 295 25.50 -3.12 5.45
N ALA A 296 26.70 -2.59 5.69
CA ALA A 296 27.94 -3.06 5.09
C ALA A 296 29.08 -3.03 6.12
N TRP A 297 29.76 -4.15 6.32
CA TRP A 297 30.86 -4.25 7.27
C TRP A 297 32.12 -3.56 6.76
N SER A 298 32.81 -2.83 7.64
CA SER A 298 34.19 -2.43 7.41
C SER A 298 35.10 -3.68 7.33
N PRO A 299 36.19 -3.64 6.56
CA PRO A 299 37.09 -4.80 6.42
C PRO A 299 37.72 -5.28 7.74
N ASP A 300 37.83 -4.41 8.75
CA ASP A 300 38.31 -4.77 10.09
C ASP A 300 37.23 -5.36 11.01
N GLY A 301 35.97 -5.39 10.56
CA GLY A 301 34.83 -5.95 11.29
C GLY A 301 34.38 -5.14 12.51
N ARG A 302 34.87 -3.90 12.69
CA ARG A 302 34.59 -3.05 13.86
C ARG A 302 33.46 -2.04 13.63
N THR A 303 33.16 -1.73 12.38
CA THR A 303 32.21 -0.69 11.99
C THR A 303 31.21 -1.24 10.98
N LEU A 304 29.95 -0.83 11.12
CA LEU A 304 28.92 -0.98 10.09
C LEU A 304 28.66 0.37 9.44
N LEU A 305 28.69 0.39 8.11
CA LEU A 305 28.14 1.45 7.29
C LEU A 305 26.66 1.15 7.05
N LEU A 306 25.81 2.12 7.34
CA LEU A 306 24.36 2.02 7.24
C LEU A 306 23.87 3.02 6.20
N ALA A 307 23.35 2.51 5.09
CA ALA A 307 22.61 3.31 4.11
C ALA A 307 21.11 3.16 4.36
N ASP A 308 20.44 4.24 4.75
CA ASP A 308 19.03 4.18 5.12
C ASP A 308 18.14 3.70 3.96
N LEU A 309 17.34 2.69 4.27
CA LEU A 309 16.29 2.16 3.43
C LEU A 309 15.00 2.95 3.69
N PRO A 310 14.12 3.05 2.69
CA PRO A 310 12.83 3.72 2.81
C PRO A 310 11.94 2.96 3.78
N ASP A 311 10.81 3.53 4.19
CA ASP A 311 9.78 2.72 4.86
C ASP A 311 9.25 1.64 3.92
N GLU A 312 8.82 0.50 4.47
CA GLU A 312 8.16 -0.52 3.65
C GLU A 312 6.84 0.01 3.11
N LEU A 313 6.85 0.22 1.82
CA LEU A 313 5.67 0.59 1.09
C LEU A 313 4.90 -0.70 0.74
N PRO A 314 3.58 -0.73 0.92
CA PRO A 314 2.76 -1.92 0.69
C PRO A 314 2.86 -2.46 -0.75
N ALA A 315 2.61 -3.77 -0.89
CA ALA A 315 2.94 -4.59 -2.07
C ALA A 315 2.18 -4.21 -3.35
N TYR A 316 0.97 -3.64 -3.27
CA TYR A 316 0.26 -3.06 -4.41
C TYR A 316 -0.32 -1.67 -4.14
N ASN A 317 -0.19 -0.81 -5.14
CA ASN A 317 -0.51 0.63 -5.09
C ASN A 317 -1.19 1.17 -6.36
N GLY A 318 -1.71 0.31 -7.24
CA GLY A 318 -2.24 0.74 -8.53
C GLY A 318 -1.18 1.11 -9.57
N ASN A 319 0.11 0.92 -9.28
CA ASN A 319 1.19 0.99 -10.26
C ASN A 319 1.58 -0.46 -10.65
N PRO A 320 1.20 -0.93 -11.85
CA PRO A 320 1.47 -2.30 -12.28
C PRO A 320 2.96 -2.57 -12.52
N SER A 321 3.75 -1.52 -12.79
CA SER A 321 5.20 -1.60 -12.96
C SER A 321 5.96 -1.70 -11.65
N ARG A 322 5.25 -1.69 -10.51
CA ARG A 322 5.90 -1.63 -9.20
C ARG A 322 6.55 -2.95 -8.81
N VAL A 323 7.86 -2.92 -8.60
CA VAL A 323 8.65 -4.06 -8.12
C VAL A 323 9.09 -3.81 -6.68
N PRO A 324 9.07 -4.80 -5.76
CA PRO A 324 9.56 -4.65 -4.38
C PRO A 324 11.03 -4.21 -4.29
N ALA A 325 11.84 -4.49 -5.32
CA ALA A 325 13.25 -4.11 -5.43
C ALA A 325 13.47 -2.74 -6.12
N GLU A 326 12.41 -2.09 -6.61
CA GLU A 326 12.59 -0.80 -7.27
C GLU A 326 12.98 0.28 -6.27
N PRO A 327 13.87 1.20 -6.69
CA PRO A 327 14.37 2.24 -5.84
C PRO A 327 13.23 3.09 -5.25
N PRO A 328 13.33 3.46 -3.97
CA PRO A 328 12.38 4.37 -3.35
C PRO A 328 12.40 5.77 -4.00
N PRO A 329 11.41 6.64 -3.69
CA PRO A 329 11.34 7.97 -4.29
C PRO A 329 12.67 8.72 -4.16
N LEU A 330 13.03 9.47 -5.21
CA LEU A 330 14.24 10.32 -5.27
C LEU A 330 14.35 11.28 -4.08
N PHE A 331 13.21 11.62 -3.46
CA PHE A 331 13.10 12.56 -2.35
C PHE A 331 12.11 12.03 -1.30
N GLU A 332 12.63 11.53 -0.18
CA GLU A 332 11.83 11.11 0.97
C GLU A 332 12.06 12.07 2.14
N ARG A 333 10.98 12.45 2.82
CA ARG A 333 11.03 13.33 3.99
C ARG A 333 11.33 12.49 5.22
N GLY A 334 12.31 12.91 6.04
CA GLY A 334 12.62 12.28 7.32
C GLY A 334 13.96 11.54 7.32
N ARG A 335 14.01 10.38 7.97
CA ARG A 335 15.24 9.61 8.20
C ARG A 335 15.75 8.86 6.95
N GLY A 336 15.07 8.92 5.81
CA GLY A 336 15.45 8.18 4.59
C GLY A 336 16.67 8.75 3.88
N PHE A 337 17.50 7.86 3.33
CA PHE A 337 18.66 8.15 2.48
C PHE A 337 19.81 8.93 3.08
N THR A 338 20.08 8.71 4.36
CA THR A 338 21.32 9.18 4.95
C THR A 338 22.30 8.03 5.08
N LEU A 339 23.57 8.40 5.15
CA LEU A 339 24.66 7.46 5.31
C LEU A 339 25.29 7.66 6.69
N ARG A 340 25.45 6.58 7.45
CA ARG A 340 26.03 6.62 8.80
C ARG A 340 27.02 5.50 9.03
N THR A 341 27.96 5.72 9.92
CA THR A 341 28.76 4.64 10.51
C THR A 341 28.33 4.40 11.95
N ILE A 342 28.20 3.14 12.34
CA ILE A 342 28.03 2.72 13.74
C ILE A 342 29.14 1.74 14.12
N PRO A 343 29.75 1.85 15.30
CA PRO A 343 30.58 0.76 15.81
C PRO A 343 29.70 -0.44 16.15
N ALA A 344 30.13 -1.66 15.81
CA ALA A 344 29.36 -2.88 16.07
C ALA A 344 30.28 -3.96 16.69
N PRO A 345 29.88 -4.65 17.79
CA PRO A 345 28.58 -4.63 18.48
C PRO A 345 28.58 -3.71 19.74
N LEU A 346 28.30 -2.42 19.57
CA LEU A 346 27.97 -1.52 20.68
C LEU A 346 26.45 -1.49 20.94
N PRO A 347 25.97 -0.86 22.04
CA PRO A 347 24.54 -0.61 22.21
C PRO A 347 23.92 0.05 20.97
N PRO A 348 22.63 -0.19 20.67
CA PRO A 348 22.00 0.30 19.45
C PRO A 348 22.20 1.81 19.24
N ASP A 349 22.68 2.19 18.05
CA ASP A 349 22.94 3.58 17.63
C ASP A 349 24.00 4.33 18.46
N ALA A 350 24.68 3.68 19.42
CA ALA A 350 25.70 4.31 20.26
C ALA A 350 26.95 4.64 19.44
N GLY A 351 27.35 5.92 19.43
CA GLY A 351 28.48 6.38 18.63
C GLY A 351 28.19 6.49 17.14
N ALA A 352 26.93 6.47 16.72
CA ALA A 352 26.54 6.69 15.33
C ALA A 352 27.03 8.06 14.81
N GLN A 353 27.76 8.05 13.70
CA GLN A 353 28.23 9.26 13.03
C GLN A 353 27.60 9.37 11.65
N ARG A 354 27.06 10.54 11.33
CA ARG A 354 26.49 10.83 10.01
C ARG A 354 27.60 11.26 9.05
N ILE A 355 27.63 10.67 7.87
CA ILE A 355 28.59 11.01 6.83
C ILE A 355 28.07 12.24 6.08
N THR A 356 28.89 13.29 6.02
CA THR A 356 28.61 14.53 5.27
C THR A 356 29.58 14.61 4.10
N GLY A 357 29.14 15.21 2.98
CA GLY A 357 29.98 15.29 1.80
C GLY A 357 29.47 16.34 0.82
N ALA A 358 30.39 17.07 0.19
CA ALA A 358 30.07 18.02 -0.85
C ALA A 358 29.95 17.30 -2.20
N ILE A 359 28.89 16.49 -2.37
CA ILE A 359 28.58 15.90 -3.67
C ILE A 359 27.73 16.88 -4.45
N ALA A 360 28.21 17.30 -5.61
CA ALA A 360 27.49 18.18 -6.53
C ALA A 360 27.17 17.41 -7.81
N PRO A 361 26.00 16.75 -7.89
CA PRO A 361 25.48 16.23 -9.14
C PRO A 361 25.41 17.35 -10.19
N ASP A 362 25.63 17.02 -11.46
CA ASP A 362 25.54 18.01 -12.52
C ASP A 362 24.08 18.29 -12.96
N ALA A 363 23.94 19.36 -13.75
CA ALA A 363 22.65 19.79 -14.30
C ALA A 363 21.94 18.71 -15.15
N THR A 364 22.71 17.81 -15.77
CA THR A 364 22.18 16.71 -16.58
C THR A 364 21.49 15.69 -15.68
N ARG A 365 22.12 15.31 -14.55
CA ARG A 365 21.58 14.35 -13.59
C ARG A 365 20.28 14.85 -12.94
N PHE A 366 20.21 16.14 -12.60
CA PHE A 366 18.97 16.73 -12.10
C PHE A 366 17.84 16.75 -13.13
N GLY A 367 18.13 17.09 -14.38
CA GLY A 367 17.16 17.00 -15.48
C GLY A 367 16.59 15.60 -15.66
N LEU A 368 17.43 14.56 -15.56
CA LEU A 368 17.01 13.16 -15.71
C LEU A 368 16.17 12.66 -14.52
N ALA A 369 16.49 13.07 -13.30
CA ALA A 369 15.67 12.78 -12.13
C ALA A 369 14.26 13.39 -12.23
N PHE A 370 14.18 14.62 -12.74
CA PHE A 370 12.90 15.26 -13.07
C PHE A 370 12.15 14.51 -14.18
N ASP A 371 12.82 14.21 -15.30
CA ASP A 371 12.21 13.56 -16.46
C ASP A 371 11.63 12.18 -16.12
N ARG A 372 12.28 11.42 -15.24
CA ARG A 372 11.78 10.12 -14.79
C ARG A 372 10.53 10.21 -13.93
N THR A 373 10.50 11.16 -12.99
CA THR A 373 9.28 11.40 -12.20
C THR A 373 8.13 11.82 -13.11
N TRP A 374 8.42 12.68 -14.09
CA TRP A 374 7.44 13.10 -15.08
C TRP A 374 6.95 11.95 -15.97
N ALA A 375 7.86 11.11 -16.47
CA ALA A 375 7.54 9.98 -17.35
C ALA A 375 6.69 8.94 -16.62
N LEU A 376 7.08 8.57 -15.39
CA LEU A 376 6.32 7.64 -14.56
C LEU A 376 4.85 8.07 -14.43
N LEU A 377 4.61 9.33 -14.08
CA LEU A 377 3.23 9.84 -13.90
C LEU A 377 2.48 10.00 -15.22
N ARG A 378 3.22 10.28 -16.31
CA ARG A 378 2.63 10.30 -17.65
C ARG A 378 2.08 8.92 -18.02
N ASP A 379 2.88 7.89 -17.82
CA ASP A 379 2.52 6.52 -18.18
C ASP A 379 1.37 5.98 -17.31
N LEU A 380 1.34 6.37 -16.04
CA LEU A 380 0.29 5.98 -15.10
C LEU A 380 -1.05 6.68 -15.34
N TYR A 381 -1.05 7.99 -15.58
CA TYR A 381 -2.28 8.80 -15.49
C TYR A 381 -2.57 9.65 -16.73
N TYR A 382 -1.57 9.95 -17.56
CA TYR A 382 -1.69 10.98 -18.60
C TYR A 382 -1.26 10.47 -19.98
N GLN A 383 -1.81 9.32 -20.37
CA GLN A 383 -1.47 8.67 -21.64
C GLN A 383 -2.01 9.42 -22.87
N ALA A 384 -3.19 10.05 -22.76
CA ALA A 384 -3.82 10.78 -23.86
C ALA A 384 -4.78 11.89 -23.38
N GLY A 385 -5.21 12.75 -24.32
CA GLY A 385 -6.24 13.76 -24.09
C GLY A 385 -5.74 15.07 -23.46
N ALA A 386 -6.67 15.88 -22.96
CA ALA A 386 -6.38 17.22 -22.45
C ALA A 386 -5.45 17.21 -21.22
N SER A 387 -5.62 16.24 -20.31
CA SER A 387 -4.74 16.08 -19.15
C SER A 387 -3.31 15.71 -19.55
N ALA A 388 -3.13 14.88 -20.60
CA ALA A 388 -1.81 14.59 -21.16
C ALA A 388 -1.12 15.83 -21.74
N ALA A 389 -1.86 16.63 -22.51
CA ALA A 389 -1.33 17.88 -23.04
C ALA A 389 -0.97 18.88 -21.91
N ALA A 390 -1.79 18.97 -20.87
CA ALA A 390 -1.48 19.80 -19.69
C ALA A 390 -0.23 19.30 -18.96
N TRP A 391 -0.05 17.98 -18.83
CA TRP A 391 1.14 17.38 -18.23
C TRP A 391 2.42 17.62 -19.05
N ASP A 392 2.34 17.56 -20.38
CA ASP A 392 3.43 17.91 -21.29
C ASP A 392 3.85 19.39 -21.13
N LEU A 393 2.89 20.29 -21.02
CA LEU A 393 3.14 21.72 -20.81
C LEU A 393 3.84 22.00 -19.48
N LEU A 394 3.49 21.29 -18.40
CA LEU A 394 4.16 21.43 -17.11
C LEU A 394 5.64 21.04 -17.18
N LYS A 395 5.98 19.98 -17.93
CA LYS A 395 7.39 19.62 -18.17
C LYS A 395 8.15 20.75 -18.85
N LEU A 396 7.59 21.35 -19.91
CA LEU A 396 8.24 22.45 -20.62
C LEU A 396 8.50 23.66 -19.71
N GLN A 397 7.60 23.93 -18.75
CA GLN A 397 7.74 25.04 -17.80
C GLN A 397 8.75 24.76 -16.68
N LEU A 398 8.77 23.54 -16.14
CA LEU A 398 9.49 23.23 -14.90
C LEU A 398 10.85 22.56 -15.13
N ARG A 399 11.03 21.82 -16.23
CA ARG A 399 12.29 21.15 -16.54
C ARG A 399 13.49 22.10 -16.60
N PRO A 400 13.40 23.33 -17.16
CA PRO A 400 14.52 24.28 -17.13
C PRO A 400 14.95 24.65 -15.70
N GLN A 401 14.00 24.71 -14.75
CA GLN A 401 14.29 24.99 -13.35
C GLN A 401 14.98 23.79 -12.67
N ALA A 402 14.56 22.56 -13.02
CA ALA A 402 15.22 21.34 -12.54
C ALA A 402 16.68 21.26 -13.01
N VAL A 403 16.95 21.60 -14.27
CA VAL A 403 18.32 21.65 -14.83
C VAL A 403 19.15 22.77 -14.20
N ALA A 404 18.52 23.90 -13.83
CA ALA A 404 19.19 25.03 -13.18
C ALA A 404 19.42 24.84 -11.67
N ALA A 405 18.83 23.80 -11.06
CA ALA A 405 19.01 23.51 -9.65
C ALA A 405 20.49 23.25 -9.33
N ARG A 406 20.93 23.70 -8.15
CA ARG A 406 22.30 23.55 -7.65
C ARG A 406 22.38 22.58 -6.49
N THR A 407 21.24 22.19 -5.93
CA THR A 407 21.14 21.26 -4.79
C THR A 407 19.97 20.29 -4.99
N ALA A 408 20.05 19.11 -4.36
CA ALA A 408 18.94 18.15 -4.36
C ALA A 408 17.65 18.74 -3.76
N ALA A 409 17.75 19.63 -2.77
CA ALA A 409 16.61 20.30 -2.16
C ALA A 409 15.97 21.35 -3.09
N GLU A 410 16.74 21.99 -3.97
CA GLU A 410 16.21 22.83 -5.05
C GLU A 410 15.46 22.00 -6.07
N LEU A 411 16.05 20.87 -6.50
CA LEU A 411 15.39 19.94 -7.41
C LEU A 411 14.10 19.37 -6.81
N GLU A 412 14.11 18.96 -5.54
CA GLU A 412 12.93 18.43 -4.85
C GLU A 412 11.79 19.44 -4.89
N ARG A 413 12.04 20.72 -4.67
CA ARG A 413 11.02 21.77 -4.74
C ARG A 413 10.43 21.92 -6.14
N VAL A 414 11.22 21.77 -7.19
CA VAL A 414 10.72 21.80 -8.58
C VAL A 414 9.84 20.57 -8.85
N VAL A 415 10.22 19.40 -8.33
CA VAL A 415 9.43 18.18 -8.46
C VAL A 415 8.16 18.22 -7.60
N ASP A 416 8.21 18.84 -6.42
CA ASP A 416 7.04 19.14 -5.59
C ASP A 416 6.04 20.01 -6.35
N ASP A 417 6.51 21.06 -7.04
CA ASP A 417 5.63 21.93 -7.84
C ASP A 417 5.00 21.18 -9.01
N LEU A 418 5.80 20.35 -9.71
CA LEU A 418 5.29 19.49 -10.77
C LEU A 418 4.15 18.60 -10.27
N VAL A 419 4.34 18.00 -9.09
CA VAL A 419 3.40 17.05 -8.50
C VAL A 419 2.16 17.73 -7.91
N ALA A 420 2.32 18.89 -7.27
CA ALA A 420 1.21 19.66 -6.73
C ALA A 420 0.30 20.23 -7.84
N ARG A 421 0.85 20.51 -9.02
CA ARG A 421 0.13 21.08 -10.18
C ARG A 421 -0.38 20.05 -11.17
N GLN A 422 -0.36 18.77 -10.80
CA GLN A 422 -0.91 17.69 -11.62
C GLN A 422 -2.34 18.00 -12.11
N PRO A 423 -2.65 17.82 -13.41
CA PRO A 423 -4.02 17.88 -13.90
C PRO A 423 -4.82 16.68 -13.37
N LEU A 424 -6.15 16.69 -13.56
CA LEU A 424 -6.96 15.53 -13.20
C LEU A 424 -6.57 14.31 -14.05
N ALA A 425 -6.33 13.18 -13.40
CA ALA A 425 -6.06 11.90 -14.04
C ALA A 425 -7.27 11.42 -14.83
N ARG A 426 -8.49 11.70 -14.34
CA ARG A 426 -9.73 11.40 -15.07
C ARG A 426 -10.51 12.65 -15.40
N THR A 427 -11.08 12.65 -16.60
CA THR A 427 -12.02 13.71 -17.00
C THR A 427 -13.33 13.54 -16.22
N PRO A 428 -13.88 14.62 -15.61
CA PRO A 428 -15.17 14.55 -14.94
C PRO A 428 -16.28 14.08 -15.88
N VAL A 429 -17.09 13.13 -15.42
CA VAL A 429 -18.24 12.61 -16.17
C VAL A 429 -19.51 13.26 -15.63
N THR A 430 -20.28 13.91 -16.50
CA THR A 430 -21.52 14.58 -16.10
C THR A 430 -22.74 14.05 -16.86
N SER A 431 -23.91 14.10 -16.23
CA SER A 431 -25.18 13.74 -16.86
C SER A 431 -26.33 14.65 -16.41
N SER A 432 -27.33 14.80 -17.27
CA SER A 432 -28.61 15.45 -16.93
C SER A 432 -29.71 14.45 -16.57
N ASP A 433 -29.45 13.13 -16.69
CA ASP A 433 -30.46 12.09 -16.40
C ASP A 433 -30.02 11.20 -15.23
N ALA A 434 -28.95 10.41 -15.43
CA ALA A 434 -28.42 9.53 -14.39
C ALA A 434 -26.94 9.20 -14.60
N LEU A 435 -26.30 8.78 -13.50
CA LEU A 435 -24.90 8.35 -13.45
C LEU A 435 -24.76 7.06 -12.65
N VAL A 436 -23.85 6.21 -13.11
CA VAL A 436 -23.36 5.04 -12.39
C VAL A 436 -21.86 5.19 -12.23
N VAL A 437 -21.35 5.04 -11.01
CA VAL A 437 -19.92 4.96 -10.72
C VAL A 437 -19.66 3.78 -9.81
N SER A 438 -18.75 2.89 -10.21
CA SER A 438 -18.44 1.67 -9.48
C SER A 438 -16.96 1.31 -9.57
N GLY A 439 -16.54 0.30 -8.80
CA GLY A 439 -15.17 -0.19 -8.71
C GLY A 439 -14.56 -0.66 -10.03
N HIS A 440 -15.37 -0.97 -11.03
CA HIS A 440 -14.92 -1.53 -12.31
C HIS A 440 -15.75 -1.05 -13.51
N ARG A 441 -15.11 -0.80 -14.66
CA ARG A 441 -15.76 -0.34 -15.90
C ARG A 441 -16.97 -1.18 -16.30
N LEU A 442 -16.79 -2.49 -16.42
CA LEU A 442 -17.85 -3.40 -16.87
C LEU A 442 -19.07 -3.38 -15.93
N ALA A 443 -18.87 -3.24 -14.61
CA ALA A 443 -19.99 -3.14 -13.67
C ALA A 443 -20.75 -1.82 -13.84
N SER A 444 -20.04 -0.70 -14.02
CA SER A 444 -20.68 0.59 -14.30
C SER A 444 -21.48 0.59 -15.60
N GLU A 445 -20.97 -0.05 -16.65
CA GLU A 445 -21.65 -0.22 -17.93
C GLU A 445 -22.92 -1.07 -17.80
N VAL A 446 -22.88 -2.14 -16.99
CA VAL A 446 -24.06 -2.97 -16.68
C VAL A 446 -25.15 -2.13 -16.01
N GLY A 447 -24.82 -1.37 -14.96
CA GLY A 447 -25.79 -0.49 -14.29
C GLY A 447 -26.36 0.57 -15.23
N ALA A 448 -25.51 1.20 -16.04
CA ALA A 448 -25.94 2.20 -17.01
C ALA A 448 -26.88 1.62 -18.07
N ARG A 449 -26.65 0.38 -18.52
CA ARG A 449 -27.54 -0.33 -19.45
C ARG A 449 -28.92 -0.57 -18.84
N VAL A 450 -28.99 -0.99 -17.58
CA VAL A 450 -30.26 -1.19 -16.86
C VAL A 450 -31.05 0.12 -16.78
N LEU A 451 -30.38 1.23 -16.43
CA LEU A 451 -31.03 2.56 -16.40
C LEU A 451 -31.50 3.02 -17.79
N ALA A 452 -30.70 2.81 -18.82
CA ALA A 452 -31.04 3.17 -20.20
C ALA A 452 -32.25 2.38 -20.73
N GLN A 453 -32.43 1.14 -20.26
CA GLN A 453 -33.56 0.27 -20.56
C GLN A 453 -34.78 0.54 -19.65
N GLY A 454 -34.74 1.61 -18.86
CA GLY A 454 -35.87 2.10 -18.08
C GLY A 454 -35.93 1.59 -16.65
N GLY A 455 -34.89 0.93 -16.14
CA GLY A 455 -34.78 0.56 -14.72
C GLY A 455 -34.61 1.78 -13.82
N ASN A 456 -34.88 1.61 -12.53
CA ASN A 456 -34.57 2.62 -11.52
C ASN A 456 -33.15 2.45 -10.97
N ILE A 457 -32.73 3.35 -10.07
CA ILE A 457 -31.39 3.29 -9.46
C ILE A 457 -31.14 2.02 -8.64
N VAL A 458 -32.19 1.37 -8.13
CA VAL A 458 -32.09 0.15 -7.33
C VAL A 458 -31.87 -1.06 -8.23
N ASP A 459 -32.61 -1.17 -9.34
CA ASP A 459 -32.39 -2.22 -10.34
C ASP A 459 -30.94 -2.18 -10.86
N ALA A 460 -30.46 -0.97 -11.16
CA ALA A 460 -29.09 -0.75 -11.62
C ALA A 460 -28.06 -1.11 -10.54
N ALA A 461 -28.31 -0.75 -9.28
CA ALA A 461 -27.44 -1.11 -8.17
C ALA A 461 -27.34 -2.62 -7.95
N ILE A 462 -28.45 -3.36 -8.08
CA ILE A 462 -28.46 -4.83 -8.00
C ILE A 462 -27.59 -5.44 -9.10
N ALA A 463 -27.77 -5.00 -10.35
CA ALA A 463 -27.00 -5.50 -11.47
C ALA A 463 -25.49 -5.18 -11.34
N VAL A 464 -25.15 -3.98 -10.85
CA VAL A 464 -23.78 -3.58 -10.52
C VAL A 464 -23.20 -4.47 -9.43
N SER A 465 -23.94 -4.73 -8.34
CA SER A 465 -23.52 -5.56 -7.22
C SER A 465 -23.13 -6.98 -7.65
N PHE A 466 -23.95 -7.63 -8.49
CA PHE A 466 -23.64 -8.96 -9.02
C PHE A 466 -22.48 -8.92 -10.02
N ALA A 467 -22.41 -7.91 -10.90
CA ALA A 467 -21.30 -7.77 -11.84
C ALA A 467 -19.95 -7.57 -11.12
N LEU A 468 -19.90 -6.74 -10.07
CA LEU A 468 -18.71 -6.56 -9.24
C LEU A 468 -18.24 -7.86 -8.57
N GLY A 469 -19.17 -8.75 -8.20
CA GLY A 469 -18.81 -10.07 -7.68
C GLY A 469 -18.00 -10.92 -8.68
N VAL A 470 -18.16 -10.66 -9.98
CA VAL A 470 -17.46 -11.38 -11.06
C VAL A 470 -16.18 -10.67 -11.48
N VAL A 471 -16.22 -9.35 -11.61
CA VAL A 471 -15.08 -8.56 -12.15
C VAL A 471 -14.11 -8.05 -11.09
N GLU A 472 -14.55 -7.97 -9.83
CA GLU A 472 -13.73 -7.72 -8.64
C GLU A 472 -13.96 -8.81 -7.56
N PRO A 473 -13.77 -10.10 -7.90
CA PRO A 473 -14.09 -11.23 -7.02
C PRO A 473 -13.19 -11.28 -5.77
N ASP A 474 -12.04 -10.61 -5.83
CA ASP A 474 -11.13 -10.41 -4.72
C ASP A 474 -11.68 -9.42 -3.67
N ALA A 475 -12.57 -8.50 -4.08
CA ALA A 475 -13.09 -7.41 -3.25
C ALA A 475 -14.41 -7.76 -2.57
N SER A 476 -15.32 -8.37 -3.34
CA SER A 476 -16.73 -8.53 -3.00
C SER A 476 -17.35 -9.67 -3.81
N GLY A 477 -18.56 -10.08 -3.44
CA GLY A 477 -19.33 -11.07 -4.20
C GLY A 477 -20.42 -11.70 -3.35
N ILE A 478 -21.05 -12.75 -3.86
CA ILE A 478 -22.16 -13.42 -3.16
C ILE A 478 -21.74 -14.10 -1.84
N GLY A 479 -20.45 -14.39 -1.67
CA GLY A 479 -19.88 -14.89 -0.41
C GLY A 479 -19.57 -13.80 0.63
N GLY A 480 -19.92 -12.56 0.34
CA GLY A 480 -19.69 -11.39 1.18
C GLY A 480 -20.94 -10.76 1.77
N ASP A 481 -20.78 -9.50 2.16
CA ASP A 481 -21.78 -8.70 2.87
C ASP A 481 -21.64 -7.22 2.54
N GLY A 482 -22.45 -6.37 3.17
CA GLY A 482 -22.34 -4.92 3.04
C GLY A 482 -23.48 -4.13 3.65
N MET A 483 -23.51 -2.85 3.30
CA MET A 483 -24.60 -1.93 3.62
C MET A 483 -24.91 -1.01 2.43
N ALA A 484 -26.19 -0.75 2.22
CA ALA A 484 -26.68 0.18 1.20
C ALA A 484 -27.39 1.35 1.86
N LEU A 485 -26.94 2.58 1.61
CA LEU A 485 -27.64 3.80 2.00
C LEU A 485 -28.48 4.26 0.80
N LEU A 486 -29.81 4.18 0.94
CA LEU A 486 -30.78 4.52 -0.10
C LEU A 486 -31.53 5.79 0.27
N PHE A 487 -31.59 6.74 -0.66
CA PHE A 487 -32.43 7.91 -0.60
C PHE A 487 -33.22 8.04 -1.90
N LEU A 488 -34.54 7.97 -1.80
CA LEU A 488 -35.44 8.29 -2.92
C LEU A 488 -36.01 9.69 -2.70
N ASN A 489 -36.10 10.48 -3.76
CA ASN A 489 -36.63 11.83 -3.66
C ASN A 489 -38.05 11.81 -3.08
N GLY A 490 -38.27 12.65 -2.06
CA GLY A 490 -39.52 12.67 -1.26
C GLY A 490 -39.44 11.88 0.05
N MET A 491 -38.38 11.10 0.28
CA MET A 491 -38.12 10.53 1.61
C MET A 491 -37.77 11.64 2.62
N ARG A 492 -38.28 11.50 3.85
CA ARG A 492 -37.93 12.40 4.96
C ARG A 492 -36.46 12.24 5.36
N GLU A 493 -35.97 11.00 5.37
CA GLU A 493 -34.61 10.60 5.71
C GLU A 493 -34.23 9.37 4.87
N PRO A 494 -32.93 9.13 4.58
CA PRO A 494 -32.51 7.91 3.92
C PRO A 494 -32.72 6.68 4.81
N VAL A 495 -32.74 5.50 4.19
CA VAL A 495 -32.75 4.20 4.87
C VAL A 495 -31.44 3.47 4.62
N VAL A 496 -30.95 2.74 5.63
CA VAL A 496 -29.82 1.83 5.47
C VAL A 496 -30.31 0.39 5.42
N ILE A 497 -29.99 -0.32 4.34
CA ILE A 497 -30.21 -1.76 4.22
C ILE A 497 -28.95 -2.45 4.74
N ASP A 498 -29.04 -3.03 5.93
CA ASP A 498 -27.99 -3.80 6.59
C ASP A 498 -28.11 -5.27 6.18
N TYR A 499 -27.19 -5.68 5.32
CA TYR A 499 -26.99 -7.08 4.93
C TYR A 499 -25.57 -7.53 5.33
N LYS A 500 -25.12 -7.12 6.52
CA LYS A 500 -23.91 -7.64 7.14
C LYS A 500 -23.97 -9.14 7.33
N ASP A 501 -22.81 -9.78 7.22
CA ASP A 501 -22.64 -11.20 7.52
C ASP A 501 -22.97 -11.50 8.99
N GLN A 502 -23.22 -12.76 9.31
CA GLN A 502 -23.43 -13.24 10.69
C GLN A 502 -22.48 -14.37 11.03
N SER A 503 -21.94 -14.39 12.24
CA SER A 503 -21.20 -15.54 12.74
C SER A 503 -22.11 -16.79 12.78
N PRO A 504 -21.62 -17.98 12.39
CA PRO A 504 -22.41 -19.21 12.50
C PRO A 504 -22.77 -19.56 13.96
N ILE A 505 -23.80 -20.37 14.16
CA ILE A 505 -24.25 -20.90 15.47
C ILE A 505 -23.07 -21.52 16.23
N HIS A 506 -22.20 -22.22 15.51
CA HIS A 506 -21.05 -22.92 16.07
C HIS A 506 -19.79 -22.05 16.20
N ALA A 507 -19.86 -20.75 15.89
CA ALA A 507 -18.77 -19.81 16.14
C ALA A 507 -18.71 -19.42 17.63
N THR A 508 -18.29 -20.37 18.46
CA THR A 508 -18.16 -20.20 19.91
C THR A 508 -16.69 -20.20 20.31
N LEU A 509 -16.36 -19.53 21.42
CA LEU A 509 -14.99 -19.51 21.96
C LEU A 509 -14.47 -20.89 22.39
N THR A 510 -15.33 -21.91 22.42
CA THR A 510 -14.96 -23.30 22.74
C THR A 510 -14.78 -24.17 21.50
N ASN A 511 -15.11 -23.67 20.30
CA ASN A 511 -14.94 -24.43 19.06
C ASN A 511 -13.48 -24.34 18.60
N ALA A 512 -12.73 -25.44 18.70
CA ALA A 512 -11.33 -25.47 18.29
C ALA A 512 -11.12 -25.23 16.78
N ALA A 513 -12.11 -25.51 15.92
CA ALA A 513 -11.98 -25.38 14.47
C ALA A 513 -11.76 -23.93 14.00
N ILE A 514 -12.23 -22.95 14.78
CA ILE A 514 -12.09 -21.53 14.44
C ILE A 514 -10.80 -20.92 15.01
N PHE A 515 -9.98 -21.69 15.73
CA PHE A 515 -8.74 -21.20 16.31
C PHE A 515 -7.50 -21.89 15.69
N ARG A 516 -6.49 -21.08 15.37
CA ARG A 516 -5.13 -21.52 15.03
C ARG A 516 -4.15 -20.67 15.85
N ASP A 517 -3.24 -21.33 16.57
CA ASP A 517 -2.26 -20.66 17.45
C ASP A 517 -2.88 -19.66 18.45
N GLY A 518 -4.05 -20.02 19.00
CA GLY A 518 -4.77 -19.20 19.97
C GLY A 518 -5.46 -17.95 19.40
N ARG A 519 -5.54 -17.81 18.07
CA ARG A 519 -6.23 -16.71 17.37
C ARG A 519 -7.31 -17.24 16.45
N LEU A 520 -8.30 -16.40 16.15
CA LEU A 520 -9.30 -16.74 15.14
C LEU A 520 -8.63 -16.92 13.77
N VAL A 521 -9.03 -17.96 13.03
CA VAL A 521 -8.55 -18.22 11.68
C VAL A 521 -8.90 -17.08 10.73
N GLY A 522 -7.95 -16.73 9.85
CA GLY A 522 -8.12 -15.66 8.84
C GLY A 522 -8.37 -16.17 7.42
N ASP A 523 -8.17 -17.46 7.17
CA ASP A 523 -8.29 -18.12 5.87
C ASP A 523 -8.92 -19.51 6.00
N GLY A 524 -9.33 -20.07 4.87
CA GLY A 524 -9.96 -21.39 4.79
C GLY A 524 -11.46 -21.40 5.16
N PRO A 525 -12.09 -22.58 5.07
CA PRO A 525 -13.54 -22.70 5.19
C PRO A 525 -14.07 -22.33 6.58
N ALA A 526 -13.30 -22.55 7.65
CA ALA A 526 -13.68 -22.18 9.01
C ALA A 526 -13.72 -20.67 9.27
N ALA A 527 -13.08 -19.84 8.44
CA ALA A 527 -13.05 -18.38 8.61
C ALA A 527 -14.31 -17.67 8.09
N ALA A 528 -15.19 -18.38 7.40
CA ALA A 528 -16.35 -17.79 6.75
C ALA A 528 -17.49 -17.51 7.74
N ASN A 529 -18.02 -16.29 7.70
CA ASN A 529 -19.32 -15.96 8.25
C ASN A 529 -20.42 -16.14 7.20
N ILE A 530 -21.67 -16.24 7.66
CA ILE A 530 -22.86 -16.41 6.83
C ILE A 530 -23.00 -15.21 5.87
N PRO A 531 -22.91 -15.40 4.54
CA PRO A 531 -22.95 -14.29 3.58
C PRO A 531 -24.31 -13.60 3.48
N GLY A 532 -24.31 -12.27 3.40
CA GLY A 532 -25.52 -11.45 3.36
C GLY A 532 -25.88 -10.83 2.01
N MET A 533 -24.93 -10.79 1.07
CA MET A 533 -25.08 -10.02 -0.17
C MET A 533 -26.30 -10.41 -1.00
N VAL A 534 -26.56 -11.71 -1.20
CA VAL A 534 -27.69 -12.20 -2.02
C VAL A 534 -29.03 -11.79 -1.41
N ALA A 535 -29.20 -11.96 -0.10
CA ALA A 535 -30.41 -11.53 0.60
C ALA A 535 -30.59 -10.01 0.57
N GLY A 536 -29.50 -9.24 0.72
CA GLY A 536 -29.54 -7.78 0.61
C GLY A 536 -30.06 -7.29 -0.74
N MET A 537 -29.58 -7.90 -1.83
CA MET A 537 -30.03 -7.57 -3.18
C MET A 537 -31.48 -8.02 -3.44
N ASP A 538 -31.90 -9.16 -2.92
CA ASP A 538 -33.30 -9.63 -3.01
C ASP A 538 -34.26 -8.72 -2.22
N HIS A 539 -33.86 -8.26 -1.04
CA HIS A 539 -34.64 -7.30 -0.25
C HIS A 539 -34.82 -5.98 -1.01
N LEU A 540 -33.73 -5.44 -1.58
CA LEU A 540 -33.77 -4.25 -2.43
C LEU A 540 -34.68 -4.45 -3.65
N TYR A 541 -34.55 -5.59 -4.34
CA TYR A 541 -35.36 -5.93 -5.52
C TYR A 541 -36.86 -5.95 -5.19
N ARG A 542 -37.24 -6.68 -4.13
CA ARG A 542 -38.66 -6.86 -3.77
C ARG A 542 -39.32 -5.60 -3.26
N ARG A 543 -38.57 -4.74 -2.56
CA ARG A 543 -39.14 -3.56 -1.87
C ARG A 543 -38.99 -2.25 -2.64
N TYR A 544 -37.91 -2.10 -3.40
CA TYR A 544 -37.56 -0.85 -4.08
C TYR A 544 -37.25 -1.01 -5.58
N GLY A 545 -37.29 -2.23 -6.13
CA GLY A 545 -37.13 -2.46 -7.57
C GLY A 545 -38.24 -1.80 -8.39
N SER A 546 -37.97 -1.49 -9.67
CA SER A 546 -38.95 -0.79 -10.52
C SER A 546 -40.13 -1.66 -10.96
N GLY A 547 -40.00 -2.99 -10.83
CA GLY A 547 -40.93 -3.96 -11.40
C GLY A 547 -40.82 -4.12 -12.93
N ARG A 548 -39.88 -3.43 -13.59
CA ARG A 548 -39.65 -3.55 -15.05
C ARG A 548 -38.72 -4.68 -15.44
N PHE A 549 -37.86 -5.11 -14.52
CA PHE A 549 -36.92 -6.20 -14.71
C PHE A 549 -37.30 -7.36 -13.81
N THR A 550 -37.14 -8.57 -14.31
CA THR A 550 -37.17 -9.77 -13.47
C THR A 550 -35.83 -9.90 -12.74
N TRP A 551 -35.84 -10.60 -11.61
CA TRP A 551 -34.63 -10.97 -10.85
C TRP A 551 -33.55 -11.60 -11.75
N ALA A 552 -33.96 -12.50 -12.65
CA ALA A 552 -33.06 -13.15 -13.59
C ALA A 552 -32.43 -12.17 -14.59
N GLN A 553 -33.19 -11.18 -15.08
CA GLN A 553 -32.67 -10.16 -16.01
C GLN A 553 -31.62 -9.27 -15.35
N LEU A 554 -31.73 -8.98 -14.05
CA LEU A 554 -30.73 -8.18 -13.33
C LEU A 554 -29.43 -8.96 -13.07
N ILE A 555 -29.50 -10.29 -12.97
CA ILE A 555 -28.34 -11.17 -12.74
C ILE A 555 -27.66 -11.60 -14.06
N ALA A 556 -28.42 -11.65 -15.16
CA ALA A 556 -27.94 -12.14 -16.45
C ALA A 556 -26.60 -11.52 -16.91
N PRO A 557 -26.33 -10.21 -16.76
CA PRO A 557 -25.05 -9.64 -17.17
C PRO A 557 -23.86 -10.20 -16.38
N ALA A 558 -24.04 -10.52 -15.09
CA ALA A 558 -22.99 -11.15 -14.30
C ALA A 558 -22.77 -12.61 -14.71
N VAL A 559 -23.83 -13.33 -15.09
CA VAL A 559 -23.73 -14.69 -15.66
C VAL A 559 -22.93 -14.67 -16.96
N GLU A 560 -23.20 -13.73 -17.86
CA GLU A 560 -22.48 -13.55 -19.13
C GLU A 560 -21.00 -13.27 -18.87
N LEU A 561 -20.69 -12.29 -18.01
CA LEU A 561 -19.30 -11.94 -17.64
C LEU A 561 -18.55 -13.14 -17.05
N ALA A 562 -19.20 -13.96 -16.22
CA ALA A 562 -18.57 -15.12 -15.60
C ALA A 562 -18.40 -16.29 -16.59
N ALA A 563 -19.39 -16.53 -17.46
CA ALA A 563 -19.40 -17.66 -18.38
C ALA A 563 -18.48 -17.41 -19.57
N ASP A 564 -18.64 -16.27 -20.21
CA ASP A 564 -17.85 -15.90 -21.36
C ASP A 564 -16.48 -15.50 -20.86
N GLY A 565 -16.39 -14.65 -19.85
CA GLY A 565 -15.14 -14.09 -19.38
C GLY A 565 -14.83 -12.75 -20.03
N TYR A 566 -13.95 -12.00 -19.38
CA TYR A 566 -13.62 -10.62 -19.72
C TYR A 566 -12.11 -10.41 -19.76
N GLU A 567 -11.67 -9.36 -20.46
CA GLU A 567 -10.27 -8.94 -20.48
C GLU A 567 -9.91 -8.30 -19.13
N LEU A 568 -8.86 -8.81 -18.49
CA LEU A 568 -8.39 -8.34 -17.20
C LEU A 568 -7.68 -6.98 -17.33
N ASP A 569 -8.04 -6.06 -16.44
CA ASP A 569 -7.17 -4.91 -16.13
C ASP A 569 -6.05 -5.32 -15.16
N GLU A 570 -5.27 -4.37 -14.68
CA GLU A 570 -4.13 -4.62 -13.76
C GLU A 570 -4.54 -4.91 -12.31
N ALA A 571 -5.77 -4.57 -11.91
CA ALA A 571 -6.17 -4.60 -10.50
C ALA A 571 -6.31 -6.02 -9.97
N LEU A 572 -7.09 -6.87 -10.65
CA LEU A 572 -7.32 -8.25 -10.21
C LEU A 572 -6.06 -9.14 -10.32
N PRO A 573 -5.30 -9.16 -11.43
CA PRO A 573 -3.99 -9.82 -11.51
C PRO A 573 -3.08 -9.53 -10.33
N THR A 574 -3.05 -8.26 -9.89
CA THR A 574 -2.15 -7.87 -8.83
C THR A 574 -2.61 -8.35 -7.45
N THR A 575 -3.89 -8.25 -7.12
CA THR A 575 -4.39 -8.77 -5.84
C THR A 575 -4.33 -10.30 -5.78
N LEU A 576 -4.51 -11.00 -6.90
CA LEU A 576 -4.30 -12.45 -6.99
C LEU A 576 -2.83 -12.83 -6.77
N ARG A 577 -1.89 -12.01 -7.25
CA ARG A 577 -0.45 -12.19 -6.98
C ARG A 577 -0.13 -12.01 -5.50
N GLU A 578 -0.67 -10.98 -4.86
CA GLU A 578 -0.54 -10.78 -3.40
C GLU A 578 -1.16 -11.94 -2.59
N GLY A 579 -2.25 -12.51 -3.09
CA GLY A 579 -2.98 -13.63 -2.48
C GLY A 579 -2.44 -15.02 -2.85
N ARG A 580 -1.40 -15.11 -3.68
CA ARG A 580 -1.00 -16.34 -4.36
C ARG A 580 -0.74 -17.50 -3.39
N ALA A 581 0.11 -17.29 -2.39
CA ALA A 581 0.46 -18.32 -1.42
C ALA A 581 -0.77 -18.86 -0.67
N ARG A 582 -1.79 -18.02 -0.41
CA ARG A 582 -3.03 -18.41 0.26
C ARG A 582 -3.99 -19.14 -0.67
N LEU A 583 -4.05 -18.76 -1.94
CA LEU A 583 -4.84 -19.44 -2.96
C LEU A 583 -4.31 -20.86 -3.22
N ASP A 584 -2.98 -21.04 -3.28
CA ASP A 584 -2.33 -22.35 -3.51
C ASP A 584 -2.63 -23.38 -2.41
N ARG A 585 -2.95 -22.93 -1.18
CA ARG A 585 -3.34 -23.83 -0.08
C ARG A 585 -4.65 -24.56 -0.33
N TRP A 586 -5.52 -24.03 -1.18
CA TRP A 586 -6.87 -24.54 -1.39
C TRP A 586 -7.04 -24.96 -2.86
N PRO A 587 -7.04 -26.26 -3.18
CA PRO A 587 -6.99 -26.75 -4.56
C PRO A 587 -8.05 -26.17 -5.49
N GLU A 588 -9.29 -26.01 -5.00
CA GLU A 588 -10.37 -25.41 -5.81
C GLU A 588 -10.17 -23.90 -6.02
N ALA A 589 -9.62 -23.18 -5.04
CA ALA A 589 -9.31 -21.76 -5.22
C ALA A 589 -8.16 -21.57 -6.21
N ALA A 590 -7.10 -22.37 -6.11
CA ALA A 590 -6.00 -22.38 -7.06
C ALA A 590 -6.49 -22.72 -8.49
N ARG A 591 -7.35 -23.73 -8.64
CA ARG A 591 -7.90 -24.11 -9.96
C ARG A 591 -8.67 -22.96 -10.61
N VAL A 592 -9.46 -22.21 -9.85
CA VAL A 592 -10.30 -21.12 -10.37
C VAL A 592 -9.49 -19.84 -10.60
N TYR A 593 -8.70 -19.41 -9.62
CA TYR A 593 -8.07 -18.09 -9.62
C TYR A 593 -6.60 -18.09 -10.05
N LEU A 594 -5.98 -19.27 -10.20
CA LEU A 594 -4.62 -19.43 -10.70
C LEU A 594 -4.60 -20.35 -11.93
N PRO A 595 -5.31 -19.99 -13.02
CA PRO A 595 -5.39 -20.83 -14.21
C PRO A 595 -3.99 -21.14 -14.75
N GLY A 596 -3.71 -22.42 -14.98
CA GLY A 596 -2.38 -22.88 -15.40
C GLY A 596 -1.32 -22.80 -14.28
N GLY A 597 -1.73 -22.68 -13.02
CA GLY A 597 -0.83 -22.65 -11.88
C GLY A 597 -0.09 -21.32 -11.69
N ARG A 598 -0.56 -20.21 -12.27
CA ARG A 598 -0.01 -18.84 -12.11
C ARG A 598 -1.12 -17.81 -11.92
N PRO A 599 -0.87 -16.64 -11.29
CA PRO A 599 -1.79 -15.51 -11.41
C PRO A 599 -1.98 -15.14 -12.90
N PRO A 600 -3.21 -14.82 -13.33
CA PRO A 600 -3.44 -14.33 -14.68
C PRO A 600 -2.83 -12.92 -14.85
N ARG A 601 -2.58 -12.51 -16.09
CA ARG A 601 -1.98 -11.20 -16.42
C ARG A 601 -3.02 -10.23 -16.97
N ALA A 602 -2.77 -8.94 -16.85
CA ALA A 602 -3.57 -7.93 -17.54
C ALA A 602 -3.57 -8.19 -19.06
N GLY A 603 -4.70 -7.91 -19.71
CA GLY A 603 -4.94 -8.24 -21.12
C GLY A 603 -5.32 -9.71 -21.37
N GLU A 604 -5.15 -10.62 -20.41
CA GLU A 604 -5.64 -11.99 -20.54
C GLU A 604 -7.16 -12.05 -20.32
N ARG A 605 -7.81 -13.01 -20.98
CA ARG A 605 -9.23 -13.30 -20.77
C ARG A 605 -9.42 -14.20 -19.58
N PHE A 606 -10.22 -13.78 -18.61
CA PHE A 606 -10.54 -14.55 -17.40
C PHE A 606 -12.02 -14.93 -17.37
N ALA A 607 -12.30 -16.21 -17.18
CA ALA A 607 -13.64 -16.77 -17.12
C ALA A 607 -13.78 -17.68 -15.88
N ASN A 608 -14.98 -17.72 -15.31
CA ASN A 608 -15.31 -18.53 -14.13
C ASN A 608 -16.65 -19.26 -14.36
N PRO A 609 -16.64 -20.37 -15.11
CA PRO A 609 -17.86 -21.09 -15.49
C PRO A 609 -18.61 -21.69 -14.30
N ASP A 610 -17.91 -22.06 -13.22
CA ASP A 610 -18.53 -22.54 -11.98
C ASP A 610 -19.34 -21.43 -11.32
N TYR A 611 -18.79 -20.22 -11.26
CA TYR A 611 -19.51 -19.08 -10.72
C TYR A 611 -20.69 -18.68 -11.60
N ALA A 612 -20.54 -18.75 -12.92
CA ALA A 612 -21.66 -18.55 -13.84
C ALA A 612 -22.80 -19.55 -13.58
N ALA A 613 -22.50 -20.82 -13.32
CA ALA A 613 -23.51 -21.82 -12.97
C ALA A 613 -24.21 -21.49 -11.64
N THR A 614 -23.46 -21.07 -10.62
CA THR A 614 -24.04 -20.60 -9.35
C THR A 614 -24.97 -19.40 -9.54
N LEU A 615 -24.54 -18.40 -10.31
CA LEU A 615 -25.36 -17.22 -10.62
C LEU A 615 -26.62 -17.59 -11.41
N ARG A 616 -26.55 -18.55 -12.34
CA ARG A 616 -27.74 -19.08 -13.04
C ARG A 616 -28.73 -19.72 -12.06
N THR A 617 -28.25 -20.48 -11.08
CA THR A 617 -29.12 -21.05 -10.05
C THR A 617 -29.81 -19.97 -9.23
N ILE A 618 -29.09 -18.93 -8.80
CA ILE A 618 -29.70 -17.78 -8.09
C ILE A 618 -30.72 -17.06 -8.98
N ALA A 619 -30.44 -16.91 -10.27
CA ALA A 619 -31.35 -16.27 -11.23
C ALA A 619 -32.63 -17.10 -11.44
N SER A 620 -32.54 -18.43 -11.55
CA SER A 620 -33.68 -19.30 -11.87
C SER A 620 -34.50 -19.74 -10.65
N GLU A 621 -33.83 -20.04 -9.53
CA GLU A 621 -34.46 -20.54 -8.31
C GLU A 621 -34.73 -19.42 -7.27
N GLY A 622 -34.23 -18.21 -7.55
CA GLY A 622 -34.34 -17.05 -6.64
C GLY A 622 -33.30 -17.07 -5.52
N ALA A 623 -33.26 -15.98 -4.75
CA ALA A 623 -32.32 -15.80 -3.64
C ALA A 623 -32.41 -16.90 -2.56
N GLU A 624 -33.61 -17.46 -2.34
CA GLU A 624 -33.85 -18.55 -1.40
C GLU A 624 -33.04 -19.82 -1.72
N SER A 625 -32.60 -20.01 -2.97
CA SER A 625 -31.70 -21.11 -3.31
C SER A 625 -30.41 -21.09 -2.49
N PHE A 626 -29.89 -19.89 -2.19
CA PHE A 626 -28.65 -19.67 -1.43
C PHE A 626 -28.81 -19.95 0.06
N TYR A 627 -29.99 -19.69 0.63
CA TYR A 627 -30.22 -19.75 2.08
C TYR A 627 -31.00 -20.99 2.54
N ARG A 628 -31.92 -21.51 1.70
CA ARG A 628 -32.83 -22.62 2.05
C ARG A 628 -32.97 -23.68 0.95
N GLY A 629 -32.35 -23.48 -0.21
CA GLY A 629 -32.52 -24.33 -1.39
C GLY A 629 -31.30 -25.14 -1.81
N SER A 630 -31.11 -25.27 -3.13
CA SER A 630 -30.11 -26.15 -3.73
C SER A 630 -28.67 -25.72 -3.42
N LEU A 631 -28.37 -24.42 -3.51
CA LEU A 631 -27.05 -23.88 -3.18
C LEU A 631 -26.77 -23.98 -1.69
N ALA A 632 -27.76 -23.74 -0.82
CA ALA A 632 -27.60 -23.89 0.62
C ALA A 632 -27.10 -25.30 1.01
N ARG A 633 -27.71 -26.34 0.41
CA ARG A 633 -27.28 -27.73 0.61
C ARG A 633 -25.87 -28.00 0.10
N ARG A 634 -25.49 -27.41 -1.04
CA ARG A 634 -24.13 -27.57 -1.61
C ARG A 634 -23.08 -26.88 -0.75
N ILE A 635 -23.37 -25.66 -0.27
CA ILE A 635 -22.48 -24.91 0.62
C ILE A 635 -22.29 -25.69 1.92
N ALA A 636 -23.38 -26.09 2.58
CA ALA A 636 -23.30 -26.80 3.87
C ALA A 636 -22.55 -28.14 3.75
N ALA A 637 -22.83 -28.92 2.70
CA ALA A 637 -22.14 -30.20 2.48
C ALA A 637 -20.63 -30.03 2.23
N ASP A 638 -20.24 -29.00 1.47
CA ASP A 638 -18.83 -28.70 1.22
C ASP A 638 -18.12 -28.18 2.48
N MET A 639 -18.79 -27.31 3.26
CA MET A 639 -18.27 -26.81 4.53
C MET A 639 -18.05 -27.96 5.51
N GLU A 640 -19.03 -28.86 5.69
CA GLU A 640 -18.90 -30.04 6.53
C GLU A 640 -17.73 -30.93 6.09
N ALA A 641 -17.60 -31.19 4.79
CA ALA A 641 -16.56 -32.08 4.25
C ALA A 641 -15.13 -31.50 4.39
N ASN A 642 -14.97 -30.18 4.45
CA ASN A 642 -13.66 -29.51 4.40
C ASN A 642 -13.32 -28.75 5.70
N GLY A 643 -14.07 -28.96 6.79
CA GLY A 643 -13.77 -28.34 8.09
C GLY A 643 -14.25 -26.89 8.24
N GLY A 644 -15.22 -26.47 7.45
CA GLY A 644 -16.00 -25.25 7.65
C GLY A 644 -17.05 -25.40 8.75
N ILE A 645 -17.65 -24.27 9.14
CA ILE A 645 -18.61 -24.21 10.25
C ILE A 645 -19.99 -23.64 9.87
N ILE A 646 -20.23 -23.39 8.58
CA ILE A 646 -21.54 -22.96 8.07
C ILE A 646 -22.38 -24.20 7.74
N GLY A 647 -23.46 -24.40 8.50
CA GLY A 647 -24.47 -25.42 8.24
C GLY A 647 -25.74 -24.89 7.55
N LEU A 648 -26.70 -25.79 7.31
CA LEU A 648 -28.00 -25.42 6.74
C LEU A 648 -28.82 -24.52 7.67
N GLU A 649 -28.77 -24.76 8.97
CA GLU A 649 -29.48 -23.94 9.96
C GLU A 649 -28.93 -22.50 10.02
N ASP A 650 -27.62 -22.35 9.89
CA ASP A 650 -26.94 -21.06 9.77
C ASP A 650 -27.46 -20.26 8.57
N LEU A 651 -27.49 -20.88 7.40
CA LEU A 651 -27.99 -20.23 6.18
C LEU A 651 -29.49 -19.92 6.27
N ALA A 652 -30.29 -20.84 6.81
CA ALA A 652 -31.74 -20.73 6.83
C ALA A 652 -32.29 -19.66 7.78
N GLN A 653 -31.51 -19.17 8.75
CA GLN A 653 -31.95 -18.14 9.69
C GLN A 653 -31.50 -16.72 9.32
N TYR A 654 -30.64 -16.56 8.30
CA TYR A 654 -30.13 -15.26 7.90
C TYR A 654 -31.26 -14.31 7.47
N GLN A 655 -31.16 -13.04 7.88
CA GLN A 655 -32.12 -11.99 7.54
C GLN A 655 -31.44 -10.63 7.31
N VAL A 656 -32.02 -9.84 6.41
CA VAL A 656 -31.65 -8.43 6.17
C VAL A 656 -32.39 -7.53 7.15
N ILE A 657 -31.78 -6.41 7.54
CA ILE A 657 -32.37 -5.44 8.47
C ILE A 657 -32.42 -4.06 7.81
N GLU A 658 -33.58 -3.40 7.83
CA GLU A 658 -33.66 -1.96 7.54
C GLU A 658 -33.38 -1.16 8.80
N ARG A 659 -32.46 -0.20 8.71
CA ARG A 659 -32.04 0.66 9.81
C ARG A 659 -32.19 2.13 9.46
N ALA A 660 -32.48 2.94 10.48
CA ALA A 660 -32.26 4.37 10.39
C ALA A 660 -30.74 4.65 10.34
N PRO A 661 -30.28 5.60 9.51
CA PRO A 661 -28.89 6.02 9.48
C PRO A 661 -28.52 6.75 10.79
N VAL A 662 -27.22 6.83 11.10
CA VAL A 662 -26.74 7.88 12.00
C VAL A 662 -26.69 9.20 11.24
N SER A 663 -26.95 10.30 11.92
CA SER A 663 -27.02 11.62 11.29
C SER A 663 -26.38 12.71 12.15
N GLY A 664 -25.93 13.78 11.49
CA GLY A 664 -25.39 14.98 12.12
C GLY A 664 -25.19 16.10 11.11
N ARG A 665 -24.52 17.19 11.48
CA ARG A 665 -24.40 18.38 10.61
C ARG A 665 -22.95 18.75 10.33
N TYR A 666 -22.72 19.38 9.18
CA TYR A 666 -21.43 19.95 8.83
C TYR A 666 -21.62 21.13 7.89
N ARG A 667 -21.13 22.33 8.24
CA ARG A 667 -21.24 23.54 7.41
C ARG A 667 -22.68 23.87 7.01
N GLY A 668 -23.64 23.57 7.89
CA GLY A 668 -25.08 23.72 7.64
C GLY A 668 -25.74 22.60 6.81
N LEU A 669 -24.95 21.65 6.28
CA LEU A 669 -25.45 20.48 5.55
C LEU A 669 -25.77 19.33 6.51
N GLN A 670 -26.76 18.52 6.15
CA GLN A 670 -27.12 17.31 6.86
C GLN A 670 -26.27 16.14 6.33
N VAL A 671 -25.62 15.40 7.21
CA VAL A 671 -24.80 14.24 6.88
C VAL A 671 -25.46 12.98 7.43
N PHE A 672 -25.54 11.93 6.61
CA PHE A 672 -26.06 10.61 6.96
C PHE A 672 -25.00 9.55 6.70
N GLY A 673 -24.85 8.62 7.64
CA GLY A 673 -23.90 7.53 7.55
C GLY A 673 -24.45 6.21 8.09
N ALA A 674 -23.65 5.15 7.92
CA ALA A 674 -24.00 3.81 8.36
C ALA A 674 -24.09 3.69 9.91
N PRO A 675 -25.14 3.06 10.46
CA PRO A 675 -25.33 2.84 11.89
C PRO A 675 -24.59 1.56 12.38
N PRO A 676 -24.56 1.30 13.70
CA PRO A 676 -24.11 0.03 14.27
C PRO A 676 -24.73 -1.20 13.56
N PRO A 677 -23.97 -2.28 13.29
CA PRO A 677 -22.72 -2.70 13.94
C PRO A 677 -21.42 -2.01 13.47
N VAL A 678 -21.48 -1.12 12.47
CA VAL A 678 -20.31 -0.35 12.04
C VAL A 678 -20.20 0.95 12.83
N SER A 679 -18.96 1.38 13.13
CA SER A 679 -18.68 2.59 13.92
C SER A 679 -18.31 3.81 13.06
N THR A 680 -18.10 3.60 11.77
CA THR A 680 -17.54 4.56 10.81
C THR A 680 -18.44 5.76 10.56
N GLY A 681 -19.76 5.59 10.48
CA GLY A 681 -20.70 6.69 10.32
C GLY A 681 -20.65 7.66 11.50
N THR A 682 -20.69 7.12 12.73
CA THR A 682 -20.57 7.91 13.96
C THR A 682 -19.22 8.64 14.04
N ALA A 683 -18.11 7.92 13.79
CA ALA A 683 -16.77 8.51 13.82
C ALA A 683 -16.62 9.64 12.78
N LEU A 684 -17.14 9.45 11.57
CA LEU A 684 -17.09 10.45 10.51
C LEU A 684 -17.85 11.72 10.92
N ILE A 685 -19.10 11.58 11.35
CA ILE A 685 -19.97 12.70 11.72
C ILE A 685 -19.39 13.48 12.89
N GLU A 686 -18.90 12.81 13.92
CA GLU A 686 -18.23 13.46 15.05
C GLU A 686 -16.99 14.25 14.59
N THR A 687 -16.18 13.71 13.66
CA THR A 687 -15.02 14.44 13.09
C THR A 687 -15.46 15.73 12.43
N LEU A 688 -16.47 15.64 11.58
CA LEU A 688 -16.98 16.76 10.81
C LEU A 688 -17.54 17.82 11.75
N GLN A 689 -18.32 17.43 12.76
CA GLN A 689 -18.87 18.35 13.75
C GLN A 689 -17.79 19.04 14.57
N ILE A 690 -16.71 18.35 14.96
CA ILE A 690 -15.56 18.97 15.63
C ILE A 690 -14.95 20.04 14.71
N LEU A 691 -14.66 19.70 13.44
CA LEU A 691 -14.09 20.64 12.49
C LEU A 691 -15.05 21.79 12.12
N ASP A 692 -16.36 21.62 12.29
CA ASP A 692 -17.35 22.67 11.99
C ASP A 692 -17.16 23.92 12.85
N HIS A 693 -16.53 23.78 14.02
CA HIS A 693 -16.16 24.89 14.90
C HIS A 693 -14.93 25.68 14.42
N TYR A 694 -14.15 25.15 13.48
CA TYR A 694 -13.11 25.93 12.80
C TYR A 694 -13.77 26.93 11.83
N PRO A 695 -13.42 28.24 11.87
CA PRO A 695 -14.03 29.25 11.01
C PRO A 695 -13.94 28.86 9.53
N ARG A 696 -15.09 28.82 8.85
CA ARG A 696 -15.14 28.47 7.43
C ARG A 696 -14.40 29.52 6.60
N VAL A 697 -13.41 29.09 5.84
CA VAL A 697 -12.76 29.90 4.80
C VAL A 697 -13.03 29.22 3.46
N ALA A 698 -14.08 29.66 2.76
CA ALA A 698 -14.52 29.05 1.52
C ALA A 698 -13.39 28.99 0.48
N GLY A 699 -13.25 27.85 -0.20
CA GLY A 699 -12.18 27.59 -1.17
C GLY A 699 -10.84 27.17 -0.54
N THR A 700 -10.76 27.06 0.78
CA THR A 700 -9.57 26.52 1.45
C THR A 700 -9.57 25.00 1.36
N SER A 701 -8.43 24.44 0.96
CA SER A 701 -8.22 22.99 0.93
C SER A 701 -7.09 22.58 1.87
N GLY A 702 -7.01 21.28 2.17
CA GLY A 702 -5.91 20.70 2.94
C GLY A 702 -4.51 20.91 2.35
N THR A 703 -4.40 21.37 1.10
CA THR A 703 -3.11 21.67 0.45
C THR A 703 -2.79 23.17 0.41
N GLY A 704 -3.78 24.03 0.68
CA GLY A 704 -3.62 25.49 0.58
C GLY A 704 -3.31 26.20 1.89
N SER A 705 -3.53 25.53 3.04
CA SER A 705 -3.35 26.15 4.37
C SER A 705 -2.87 25.14 5.41
N ALA A 706 -1.73 25.43 6.03
CA ALA A 706 -1.21 24.63 7.14
C ALA A 706 -2.15 24.71 8.36
N ASP A 707 -2.77 25.87 8.62
CA ASP A 707 -3.72 26.02 9.73
C ASP A 707 -4.97 25.16 9.53
N TYR A 708 -5.50 25.14 8.31
CA TYR A 708 -6.65 24.30 8.00
C TYR A 708 -6.30 22.81 8.10
N LEU A 709 -5.18 22.37 7.49
CA LEU A 709 -4.79 20.96 7.55
C LEU A 709 -4.47 20.53 9.00
N HIS A 710 -3.88 21.40 9.81
CA HIS A 710 -3.69 21.16 11.24
C HIS A 710 -5.02 20.82 11.91
N HIS A 711 -6.03 21.70 11.82
CA HIS A 711 -7.33 21.46 12.46
C HIS A 711 -8.07 20.27 11.87
N ALA A 712 -7.93 20.00 10.57
CA ALA A 712 -8.53 18.83 9.94
C ALA A 712 -7.93 17.51 10.48
N ILE A 713 -6.62 17.48 10.75
CA ILE A 713 -5.93 16.34 11.38
C ILE A 713 -6.28 16.26 12.87
N GLU A 714 -6.25 17.38 13.59
CA GLU A 714 -6.54 17.42 15.03
C GLU A 714 -7.99 17.07 15.35
N ALA A 715 -8.96 17.45 14.52
CA ALA A 715 -10.36 17.06 14.68
C ALA A 715 -10.53 15.53 14.64
N TRP A 716 -9.69 14.83 13.88
CA TRP A 716 -9.68 13.36 13.87
C TRP A 716 -9.14 12.77 15.18
N LYS A 717 -8.13 13.41 15.78
CA LYS A 717 -7.48 12.94 17.03
C LYS A 717 -8.23 13.34 18.30
N ALA A 718 -8.87 14.51 18.29
CA ALA A 718 -9.56 15.07 19.45
C ALA A 718 -10.80 14.26 19.87
N ARG A 719 -11.31 13.44 18.95
CA ARG A 719 -12.47 12.56 19.14
C ARG A 719 -12.29 11.60 20.31
N ASP A 720 -13.37 11.37 21.04
CA ASP A 720 -13.38 10.31 22.06
C ASP A 720 -13.39 8.91 21.39
N PRO A 721 -12.72 7.89 21.98
CA PRO A 721 -12.77 6.53 21.45
C PRO A 721 -14.19 5.95 21.47
N LEU A 722 -14.62 5.36 20.35
CA LEU A 722 -15.91 4.66 20.25
C LEU A 722 -15.81 3.26 20.90
N ARG A 723 -15.96 3.19 22.23
CA ARG A 723 -15.72 1.96 23.01
C ARG A 723 -16.87 0.93 22.96
N ARG A 724 -18.11 1.40 22.80
CA ARG A 724 -19.33 0.58 22.90
C ARG A 724 -20.11 0.56 21.59
N VAL A 725 -19.50 0.01 20.54
CA VAL A 725 -20.14 -0.31 19.26
C VAL A 725 -19.93 -1.79 18.93
N ALA A 726 -21.03 -2.51 18.74
CA ALA A 726 -21.10 -3.93 18.38
C ALA A 726 -22.46 -4.20 17.71
N ASP A 727 -22.82 -5.47 17.46
CA ASP A 727 -24.16 -5.80 16.96
C ASP A 727 -25.23 -5.35 17.97
N PRO A 728 -26.09 -4.37 17.61
CA PRO A 728 -27.11 -3.85 18.52
C PRO A 728 -28.19 -4.88 18.88
N ALA A 729 -28.29 -6.00 18.16
CA ALA A 729 -29.19 -7.09 18.52
C ALA A 729 -28.70 -7.89 19.75
N LEU A 730 -27.40 -7.83 20.04
CA LEU A 730 -26.76 -8.65 21.09
C LEU A 730 -26.04 -7.82 22.16
N TRP A 731 -25.69 -6.58 21.85
CA TRP A 731 -24.94 -5.69 22.73
C TRP A 731 -25.58 -4.31 22.82
N PRO A 732 -25.59 -3.67 24.00
CA PRO A 732 -25.98 -2.27 24.11
C PRO A 732 -24.98 -1.39 23.34
N VAL A 733 -25.46 -0.40 22.60
CA VAL A 733 -24.61 0.48 21.79
C VAL A 733 -24.74 1.92 22.26
N GLU A 734 -23.60 2.60 22.39
CA GLU A 734 -23.52 3.99 22.84
C GLU A 734 -22.90 4.85 21.75
N VAL A 735 -23.76 5.49 20.95
CA VAL A 735 -23.34 6.42 19.87
C VAL A 735 -23.94 7.82 20.00
N ALA A 736 -25.04 7.98 20.74
CA ALA A 736 -25.76 9.26 20.80
C ALA A 736 -24.88 10.45 21.25
N PRO A 737 -24.05 10.34 22.32
CA PRO A 737 -23.21 11.47 22.75
C PRO A 737 -22.25 11.98 21.67
N HIS A 738 -21.74 11.08 20.83
CA HIS A 738 -20.81 11.39 19.74
C HIS A 738 -21.47 12.16 18.58
N LEU A 739 -22.79 12.14 18.50
CA LEU A 739 -23.56 12.82 17.45
C LEU A 739 -24.06 14.20 17.90
N GLU A 740 -23.90 14.56 19.18
CA GLU A 740 -24.37 15.85 19.73
C GLU A 740 -23.42 17.02 19.39
N PRO A 741 -23.91 18.13 18.80
CA PRO A 741 -23.08 19.30 18.48
C PRO A 741 -22.37 19.91 19.70
N ALA A 742 -23.00 19.90 20.87
CA ALA A 742 -22.39 20.42 22.11
C ALA A 742 -21.18 19.59 22.57
N HIS A 743 -21.20 18.28 22.32
CA HIS A 743 -20.06 17.42 22.59
C HIS A 743 -18.89 17.75 21.66
N ALA A 744 -19.15 17.90 20.36
CA ALA A 744 -18.15 18.31 19.38
C ALA A 744 -17.49 19.65 19.72
N ALA A 745 -18.24 20.63 20.23
CA ALA A 745 -17.70 21.91 20.70
C ALA A 745 -16.69 21.75 21.84
N THR A 746 -16.99 20.82 22.77
CA THR A 746 -16.09 20.50 23.90
C THR A 746 -14.79 19.86 23.41
N LEU A 747 -14.90 18.94 22.44
CA LEU A 747 -13.75 18.27 21.85
C LEU A 747 -12.89 19.22 21.02
N PHE A 748 -13.50 20.14 20.27
CA PHE A 748 -12.79 21.19 19.53
C PHE A 748 -11.96 22.07 20.47
N GLY A 749 -12.47 22.38 21.66
CA GLY A 749 -11.73 23.14 22.69
C GLY A 749 -10.44 22.46 23.19
N ARG A 750 -10.21 21.18 22.85
CA ARG A 750 -8.96 20.47 23.17
C ARG A 750 -7.86 20.74 22.13
N ILE A 751 -8.19 21.26 20.95
CA ILE A 751 -7.22 21.47 19.86
C ILE A 751 -6.35 22.70 20.15
N ASP A 752 -5.04 22.50 20.25
CA ASP A 752 -4.06 23.60 20.33
C ASP A 752 -3.62 23.99 18.91
N PRO A 753 -3.86 25.22 18.44
CA PRO A 753 -3.51 25.64 17.09
C PRO A 753 -2.00 25.59 16.77
N ALA A 754 -1.14 25.60 17.79
CA ALA A 754 0.31 25.59 17.68
C ALA A 754 0.95 24.21 17.91
N HIS A 755 0.24 23.25 18.50
CA HIS A 755 0.82 21.95 18.88
C HIS A 755 -0.12 20.78 18.58
N ALA A 756 0.44 19.72 17.99
CA ALA A 756 -0.27 18.49 17.69
C ALA A 756 -0.62 17.72 18.97
N LEU A 757 -1.86 17.25 19.09
CA LEU A 757 -2.28 16.41 20.21
C LEU A 757 -1.64 15.01 20.14
N PRO A 758 -1.28 14.40 21.29
CA PRO A 758 -1.06 12.96 21.35
C PRO A 758 -2.38 12.21 21.13
N PHE A 759 -2.32 10.91 20.82
CA PHE A 759 -3.52 10.08 20.92
C PHE A 759 -3.85 9.82 22.38
N ALA A 760 -5.14 9.89 22.73
CA ALA A 760 -5.61 9.46 24.04
C ALA A 760 -5.25 8.00 24.31
N ASP A 761 -4.96 7.65 25.56
CA ASP A 761 -4.79 6.25 25.96
C ASP A 761 -6.10 5.48 25.72
N ASP A 762 -6.00 4.37 24.98
CA ASP A 762 -7.13 3.50 24.66
C ASP A 762 -6.85 2.08 25.18
N THR A 763 -6.76 1.98 26.51
CA THR A 763 -6.47 0.74 27.24
C THR A 763 -7.53 -0.36 27.06
N ASP A 764 -8.73 -0.01 26.59
CA ASP A 764 -9.84 -0.94 26.32
C ASP A 764 -9.72 -1.67 24.96
N SER A 765 -8.73 -1.33 24.13
CA SER A 765 -8.43 -2.06 22.88
C SER A 765 -7.70 -3.40 23.11
N GLY A 766 -7.37 -3.71 24.38
CA GLY A 766 -6.78 -4.97 24.83
C GLY A 766 -7.74 -6.17 24.66
N GLY A 767 -7.84 -6.69 23.44
CA GLY A 767 -8.66 -7.87 23.17
C GLY A 767 -8.91 -8.17 21.69
N GLN A 768 -8.64 -7.23 20.79
CA GLN A 768 -8.50 -7.55 19.37
C GLN A 768 -7.08 -8.06 19.16
N GLY A 769 -6.92 -9.38 19.05
CA GLY A 769 -5.67 -9.91 18.53
C GLY A 769 -5.42 -9.27 17.16
N GLN A 770 -4.28 -8.62 16.95
CA GLN A 770 -3.76 -8.30 15.61
C GLN A 770 -3.64 -9.59 14.78
N GLY A 771 -4.73 -10.04 14.16
CA GLY A 771 -4.71 -11.20 13.26
C GLY A 771 -3.74 -10.96 12.11
N ASP A 772 -3.35 -12.02 11.40
CA ASP A 772 -2.48 -11.90 10.23
C ASP A 772 -3.00 -10.82 9.28
N ARG A 773 -2.09 -9.99 8.77
CA ARG A 773 -2.40 -8.90 7.86
C ARG A 773 -2.69 -9.44 6.47
N ILE A 774 -3.91 -9.91 6.28
CA ILE A 774 -4.48 -10.23 4.97
C ILE A 774 -4.88 -8.90 4.30
N GLY A 775 -4.58 -8.73 3.00
CA GLY A 775 -4.66 -7.46 2.25
C GLY A 775 -5.98 -6.66 2.37
N ARG A 776 -6.00 -5.43 1.83
CA ARG A 776 -7.09 -4.45 2.05
C ARG A 776 -8.24 -4.53 1.02
N GLY A 777 -9.15 -5.52 1.12
CA GLY A 777 -10.23 -5.73 0.12
C GLY A 777 -11.60 -5.17 0.50
N THR A 778 -12.18 -4.33 -0.37
CA THR A 778 -13.56 -3.79 -0.31
C THR A 778 -13.86 -3.16 -1.67
N THR A 779 -15.13 -3.02 -2.05
CA THR A 779 -15.56 -2.15 -3.15
C THR A 779 -16.69 -1.22 -2.71
N ALA A 780 -16.78 -0.07 -3.35
CA ALA A 780 -17.86 0.89 -3.13
C ALA A 780 -18.33 1.48 -4.45
N PHE A 781 -19.64 1.72 -4.56
CA PHE A 781 -20.24 2.27 -5.76
C PHE A 781 -21.46 3.12 -5.43
N ALA A 782 -21.84 3.98 -6.38
CA ALA A 782 -23.00 4.84 -6.27
C ALA A 782 -23.77 4.91 -7.59
N VAL A 783 -25.09 4.95 -7.49
CA VAL A 783 -26.00 5.17 -8.60
C VAL A 783 -26.94 6.30 -8.23
N GLY A 784 -27.10 7.29 -9.11
CA GLY A 784 -27.97 8.42 -8.86
C GLY A 784 -28.58 8.99 -10.13
N ASP A 785 -29.72 9.67 -9.97
CA ASP A 785 -30.43 10.33 -11.06
C ASP A 785 -30.77 11.80 -10.76
N ALA A 786 -31.15 12.54 -11.81
CA ALA A 786 -31.42 13.97 -11.74
C ALA A 786 -32.70 14.30 -10.96
N ALA A 787 -33.54 13.30 -10.66
CA ALA A 787 -34.66 13.46 -9.76
C ALA A 787 -34.22 13.52 -8.28
N GLY A 788 -32.94 13.26 -8.00
CA GLY A 788 -32.39 13.25 -6.64
C GLY A 788 -32.53 11.90 -5.94
N ASN A 789 -32.81 10.83 -6.68
CA ASN A 789 -32.68 9.48 -6.13
C ASN A 789 -31.20 9.09 -6.12
N VAL A 790 -30.75 8.48 -5.02
CA VAL A 790 -29.38 7.99 -4.91
C VAL A 790 -29.30 6.75 -4.02
N ILE A 791 -28.44 5.82 -4.41
CA ILE A 791 -28.05 4.67 -3.60
C ILE A 791 -26.52 4.58 -3.58
N VAL A 792 -25.96 4.45 -2.38
CA VAL A 792 -24.52 4.26 -2.16
C VAL A 792 -24.32 2.94 -1.44
N ILE A 793 -23.46 2.10 -2.01
CA ILE A 793 -23.21 0.75 -1.50
C ILE A 793 -21.74 0.59 -1.17
N THR A 794 -21.46 -0.01 -0.02
CA THR A 794 -20.14 -0.56 0.31
C THR A 794 -20.32 -2.05 0.61
N GLN A 795 -19.69 -2.90 -0.20
CA GLN A 795 -19.77 -4.36 -0.08
C GLN A 795 -18.36 -4.98 -0.06
N THR A 796 -18.21 -6.13 0.62
CA THR A 796 -16.88 -6.64 0.96
C THR A 796 -16.85 -8.15 1.23
N LEU A 797 -15.65 -8.73 1.13
CA LEU A 797 -15.26 -10.01 1.73
C LEU A 797 -14.41 -9.84 3.01
N SER A 798 -14.39 -8.65 3.60
CA SER A 798 -13.47 -8.14 4.65
C SER A 798 -12.05 -7.81 4.16
N THR A 799 -11.38 -8.75 3.52
CA THR A 799 -10.01 -8.56 2.96
C THR A 799 -9.92 -8.99 1.51
N TRP A 800 -8.81 -8.65 0.83
CA TRP A 800 -8.56 -9.14 -0.53
C TRP A 800 -8.57 -10.66 -0.52
N GLY A 801 -9.34 -11.26 -1.43
CA GLY A 801 -9.50 -12.71 -1.53
C GLY A 801 -10.37 -13.34 -0.43
N GLY A 802 -10.91 -12.54 0.50
CA GLY A 802 -11.69 -13.02 1.63
C GLY A 802 -10.93 -14.06 2.45
N ASN A 803 -11.46 -15.28 2.52
CA ASN A 803 -10.81 -16.42 3.17
C ASN A 803 -9.96 -17.29 2.21
N PHE A 804 -9.83 -16.94 0.93
CA PHE A 804 -9.13 -17.68 -0.12
C PHE A 804 -9.66 -19.09 -0.39
N TYR A 805 -10.86 -19.42 0.10
CA TYR A 805 -11.48 -20.72 -0.07
C TYR A 805 -12.62 -20.65 -1.09
N VAL A 806 -12.72 -21.68 -1.92
CA VAL A 806 -13.80 -21.87 -2.90
C VAL A 806 -14.40 -23.24 -2.66
N SER A 807 -15.71 -23.28 -2.41
CA SER A 807 -16.44 -24.54 -2.38
C SER A 807 -16.49 -25.17 -3.76
N LYS A 808 -16.30 -26.50 -3.81
CA LYS A 808 -16.13 -27.21 -5.08
C LYS A 808 -17.31 -26.99 -6.04
N GLY A 809 -17.01 -26.48 -7.23
CA GLY A 809 -18.00 -26.22 -8.28
C GLY A 809 -18.98 -25.07 -8.00
N LEU A 810 -18.68 -24.20 -7.03
CA LEU A 810 -19.46 -22.97 -6.78
C LEU A 810 -18.78 -21.71 -7.33
N GLY A 811 -17.43 -21.69 -7.39
CA GLY A 811 -16.65 -20.68 -8.11
C GLY A 811 -16.46 -19.33 -7.41
N PHE A 812 -17.08 -19.07 -6.26
CA PHE A 812 -16.94 -17.79 -5.54
C PHE A 812 -16.13 -17.91 -4.24
N LEU A 813 -15.55 -16.80 -3.80
CA LEU A 813 -14.82 -16.66 -2.54
C LEU A 813 -15.74 -16.26 -1.39
N TYR A 814 -15.45 -16.71 -0.18
CA TYR A 814 -16.18 -16.33 1.03
C TYR A 814 -15.46 -15.22 1.80
N ASN A 815 -16.22 -14.44 2.57
CA ASN A 815 -15.67 -13.47 3.51
C ASN A 815 -14.81 -14.14 4.59
N ASN A 816 -13.95 -13.35 5.26
CA ASN A 816 -13.21 -13.79 6.45
C ASN A 816 -13.50 -12.92 7.68
N HIS A 817 -14.74 -12.46 7.84
CA HIS A 817 -15.12 -11.54 8.93
C HIS A 817 -14.91 -12.14 10.33
N LEU A 818 -14.91 -13.48 10.45
CA LEU A 818 -14.69 -14.18 11.73
C LEU A 818 -13.40 -13.74 12.43
N ARG A 819 -12.33 -13.42 11.68
CA ARG A 819 -11.06 -13.02 12.28
C ARG A 819 -11.10 -11.70 13.07
N GLY A 820 -12.14 -10.89 12.85
CA GLY A 820 -12.27 -9.54 13.42
C GLY A 820 -12.97 -9.48 14.78
N TYR A 821 -13.48 -10.59 15.30
CA TYR A 821 -14.24 -10.59 16.56
C TYR A 821 -13.32 -10.56 17.79
N ARG A 822 -13.81 -9.95 18.87
CA ARG A 822 -13.14 -9.97 20.18
C ARG A 822 -13.34 -11.34 20.83
N THR A 823 -12.29 -11.93 21.39
CA THR A 823 -12.35 -13.29 21.98
C THR A 823 -12.22 -13.32 23.49
N VAL A 824 -12.03 -12.16 24.13
CA VAL A 824 -11.91 -12.06 25.59
C VAL A 824 -13.25 -12.36 26.24
N ARG A 825 -13.30 -13.47 27.00
CA ARG A 825 -14.52 -13.92 27.68
C ARG A 825 -15.02 -12.86 28.67
N GLY A 826 -16.31 -12.54 28.60
CA GLY A 826 -16.99 -11.54 29.42
C GLY A 826 -16.79 -10.09 28.98
N ALA A 827 -15.92 -9.82 27.99
CA ALA A 827 -15.69 -8.48 27.50
C ALA A 827 -16.83 -7.99 26.61
N TYR A 828 -17.05 -6.67 26.58
CA TYR A 828 -18.00 -6.05 25.67
C TYR A 828 -17.66 -6.36 24.20
N GLY A 829 -18.68 -6.79 23.44
CA GLY A 829 -18.52 -7.10 22.02
C GLY A 829 -17.73 -8.38 21.76
N GLN A 830 -17.58 -9.27 22.75
CA GLN A 830 -17.03 -10.61 22.52
C GLN A 830 -17.84 -11.35 21.44
N LEU A 831 -17.17 -12.28 20.74
CA LEU A 831 -17.79 -13.18 19.78
C LEU A 831 -18.96 -13.92 20.45
N LEU A 832 -20.14 -13.72 19.88
CA LEU A 832 -21.33 -14.49 20.15
C LEU A 832 -21.80 -15.13 18.83
N PRO A 833 -22.45 -16.29 18.87
CA PRO A 833 -23.14 -16.85 17.71
C PRO A 833 -24.15 -15.87 17.12
N LEU A 834 -24.34 -15.90 15.80
CA LEU A 834 -25.30 -15.09 15.04
C LEU A 834 -25.07 -13.57 15.09
N MET A 835 -23.92 -13.15 15.60
CA MET A 835 -23.52 -11.76 15.73
C MET A 835 -23.08 -11.20 14.38
N ARG A 836 -23.58 -10.03 14.01
CA ARG A 836 -23.10 -9.30 12.83
C ARG A 836 -21.70 -8.75 13.03
N SER A 837 -20.89 -8.85 11.99
CA SER A 837 -19.54 -8.32 12.02
C SER A 837 -19.56 -6.79 12.10
N SER A 838 -18.57 -6.23 12.78
CA SER A 838 -18.18 -4.84 12.54
C SER A 838 -17.29 -4.76 11.30
N SER A 839 -17.34 -3.65 10.57
CA SER A 839 -16.46 -3.36 9.44
C SER A 839 -16.18 -1.86 9.34
N THR A 840 -15.33 -1.49 8.39
CA THR A 840 -14.98 -0.11 8.06
C THR A 840 -15.85 0.50 6.95
N SER A 841 -16.99 -0.12 6.62
CA SER A 841 -17.91 0.35 5.58
C SER A 841 -18.45 1.75 5.89
N ALA A 842 -18.39 2.70 4.95
CA ALA A 842 -18.84 4.09 5.18
C ALA A 842 -19.64 4.67 4.01
N PRO A 843 -20.74 4.03 3.54
CA PRO A 843 -21.65 4.67 2.60
C PRO A 843 -22.22 5.94 3.26
N THR A 844 -22.09 7.08 2.58
CA THR A 844 -22.35 8.41 3.15
C THR A 844 -23.14 9.27 2.18
N LEU A 845 -24.11 10.02 2.71
CA LEU A 845 -24.91 10.98 1.97
C LEU A 845 -24.88 12.34 2.66
N VAL A 846 -24.59 13.39 1.90
CA VAL A 846 -24.63 14.79 2.33
C VAL A 846 -25.78 15.47 1.60
N CYS A 847 -26.68 16.07 2.37
CA CYS A 847 -27.87 16.75 1.88
C CYS A 847 -27.90 18.21 2.33
N GLU A 848 -28.50 19.05 1.50
CA GLU A 848 -28.97 20.37 1.86
C GLU A 848 -30.45 20.27 2.30
N ASP A 849 -30.81 20.94 3.39
CA ASP A 849 -32.20 21.06 3.82
C ASP A 849 -32.79 22.34 3.20
N VAL A 850 -33.69 22.16 2.23
CA VAL A 850 -34.40 23.25 1.57
C VAL A 850 -35.84 23.25 2.06
N ASN A 851 -36.13 24.08 3.06
CA ASN A 851 -37.46 24.25 3.66
C ASN A 851 -38.10 22.93 4.14
N GLY A 852 -37.32 22.07 4.80
CA GLY A 852 -37.77 20.77 5.29
C GLY A 852 -37.73 19.66 4.24
N THR A 853 -37.24 19.94 3.02
CA THR A 853 -37.02 18.95 1.97
C THR A 853 -35.53 18.71 1.78
N LEU A 854 -35.08 17.49 2.03
CA LEU A 854 -33.69 17.12 1.78
C LEU A 854 -33.41 17.04 0.28
N LYS A 855 -32.33 17.68 -0.15
CA LYS A 855 -31.78 17.59 -1.50
C LYS A 855 -30.35 17.07 -1.44
N PRO A 856 -30.02 15.98 -2.15
CA PRO A 856 -28.66 15.45 -2.14
C PRO A 856 -27.70 16.49 -2.72
N ARG A 857 -26.49 16.57 -2.15
CA ARG A 857 -25.38 17.42 -2.62
C ARG A 857 -24.18 16.57 -3.02
N LEU A 858 -23.85 15.60 -2.19
CA LEU A 858 -22.75 14.67 -2.39
C LEU A 858 -23.13 13.30 -1.82
N ALA A 859 -22.95 12.24 -2.58
CA ALA A 859 -23.13 10.87 -2.14
C ALA A 859 -21.85 10.09 -2.46
N LEU A 860 -21.28 9.40 -1.48
CA LEU A 860 -19.98 8.76 -1.65
C LEU A 860 -19.76 7.57 -0.74
N GLY A 861 -18.98 6.61 -1.24
CA GLY A 861 -18.42 5.51 -0.49
C GLY A 861 -16.98 5.25 -0.92
N ALA A 862 -16.21 4.55 -0.10
CA ALA A 862 -14.83 4.23 -0.40
C ALA A 862 -14.47 2.80 0.03
N ALA A 863 -13.36 2.30 -0.52
CA ALA A 863 -12.71 1.06 -0.19
C ALA A 863 -11.28 1.29 0.33
N GLY A 864 -10.68 0.29 1.01
CA GLY A 864 -9.30 0.35 1.50
C GLY A 864 -9.12 0.20 3.03
N ASN A 865 -10.03 -0.50 3.70
CA ASN A 865 -10.00 -0.74 5.15
C ASN A 865 -9.89 0.55 5.97
N ALA A 866 -8.80 0.77 6.73
CA ALA A 866 -8.60 1.98 7.53
C ALA A 866 -8.66 3.29 6.72
N TRP A 867 -8.41 3.23 5.41
CA TRP A 867 -8.51 4.40 4.53
C TRP A 867 -9.95 4.79 4.19
N ILE A 868 -10.96 3.93 4.40
CA ILE A 868 -12.34 4.18 3.95
C ILE A 868 -12.88 5.48 4.57
N THR A 869 -13.00 5.52 5.90
CA THR A 869 -13.55 6.67 6.61
C THR A 869 -12.70 7.92 6.42
N ALA A 870 -11.37 7.78 6.38
CA ALA A 870 -10.45 8.89 6.16
C ALA A 870 -10.60 9.50 4.75
N SER A 871 -10.84 8.65 3.75
CA SER A 871 -11.05 9.10 2.36
C SER A 871 -12.40 9.78 2.20
N VAL A 872 -13.47 9.21 2.78
CA VAL A 872 -14.79 9.85 2.80
C VAL A 872 -14.70 11.22 3.48
N TYR A 873 -14.02 11.33 4.62
CA TYR A 873 -13.77 12.60 5.30
C TYR A 873 -13.04 13.59 4.38
N GLY A 874 -11.89 13.21 3.83
CA GLY A 874 -11.09 14.09 2.95
C GLY A 874 -11.86 14.56 1.70
N ILE A 875 -12.68 13.70 1.09
CA ILE A 875 -13.51 14.05 -0.08
C ILE A 875 -14.61 15.04 0.31
N ILE A 876 -15.27 14.85 1.48
CA ILE A 876 -16.24 15.81 1.99
C ILE A 876 -15.59 17.18 2.22
N LEU A 877 -14.39 17.23 2.82
CA LEU A 877 -13.66 18.48 3.02
C LEU A 877 -13.32 19.16 1.68
N ALA A 878 -12.77 18.41 0.74
CA ALA A 878 -12.40 18.91 -0.58
C ALA A 878 -13.61 19.46 -1.35
N HIS A 879 -14.77 18.83 -1.23
CA HIS A 879 -16.01 19.26 -1.88
C HIS A 879 -16.68 20.44 -1.15
N VAL A 880 -16.93 20.32 0.16
CA VAL A 880 -17.75 21.28 0.93
C VAL A 880 -16.98 22.54 1.32
N ASP A 881 -15.75 22.39 1.80
CA ASP A 881 -14.90 23.52 2.19
C ASP A 881 -14.09 24.03 0.98
N GLY A 882 -13.49 23.10 0.21
CA GLY A 882 -12.66 23.42 -0.95
C GLY A 882 -13.42 23.80 -2.22
N GLY A 883 -14.72 23.48 -2.32
CA GLY A 883 -15.55 23.80 -3.48
C GLY A 883 -15.22 22.97 -4.74
N LEU A 884 -14.51 21.85 -4.60
CA LEU A 884 -14.12 21.01 -5.73
C LEU A 884 -15.29 20.18 -6.27
N GLY A 885 -15.30 19.93 -7.58
CA GLY A 885 -16.21 18.96 -8.20
C GLY A 885 -15.96 17.53 -7.70
N ALA A 886 -16.90 16.60 -7.91
CA ALA A 886 -16.77 15.21 -7.46
C ALA A 886 -15.47 14.54 -7.92
N GLN A 887 -15.08 14.69 -9.19
CA GLN A 887 -13.84 14.06 -9.69
C GLN A 887 -12.60 14.68 -9.05
N ALA A 888 -12.56 16.02 -8.94
CA ALA A 888 -11.44 16.72 -8.32
C ALA A 888 -11.33 16.45 -6.81
N ALA A 889 -12.47 16.29 -6.11
CA ALA A 889 -12.50 15.94 -4.70
C ALA A 889 -12.02 14.49 -4.46
N VAL A 890 -12.43 13.53 -5.30
CA VAL A 890 -11.92 12.15 -5.28
C VAL A 890 -10.42 12.12 -5.54
N GLU A 891 -9.94 12.93 -6.48
CA GLU A 891 -8.52 13.02 -6.80
C GLU A 891 -7.72 13.91 -5.86
N ALA A 892 -8.30 14.62 -4.89
CA ALA A 892 -7.53 15.42 -3.93
C ALA A 892 -6.59 14.53 -3.08
N PRO A 893 -5.44 15.06 -2.59
CA PRO A 893 -4.53 14.29 -1.75
C PRO A 893 -5.12 13.96 -0.37
N ARG A 894 -4.91 12.72 0.05
CA ARG A 894 -5.50 12.14 1.26
C ARG A 894 -4.46 11.93 2.34
N PHE A 895 -4.97 11.91 3.58
CA PHE A 895 -4.20 11.55 4.75
C PHE A 895 -4.97 10.53 5.59
N LEU A 896 -4.24 9.73 6.36
CA LEU A 896 -4.78 8.81 7.36
C LEU A 896 -4.04 9.03 8.68
N VAL A 897 -4.79 9.41 9.70
CA VAL A 897 -4.25 9.61 11.05
C VAL A 897 -4.36 8.31 11.82
N GLY A 898 -3.26 7.83 12.38
CA GLY A 898 -3.23 6.62 13.20
C GLY A 898 -2.10 6.65 14.23
N ARG A 899 -2.09 5.66 15.13
CA ARG A 899 -1.01 5.50 16.10
C ARG A 899 0.26 5.00 15.42
N ASP A 900 1.40 5.40 15.94
CA ASP A 900 2.70 4.88 15.53
C ASP A 900 2.89 3.45 16.08
N PRO A 901 2.97 2.41 15.25
CA PRO A 901 3.19 1.03 15.67
C PRO A 901 4.57 0.83 16.32
N ALA A 902 5.51 1.74 16.08
CA ALA A 902 6.83 1.73 16.72
C ALA A 902 6.79 2.28 18.15
N ASP A 903 5.67 2.87 18.59
CA ASP A 903 5.49 3.36 19.94
C ASP A 903 4.79 2.29 20.80
N PRO A 904 5.50 1.65 21.74
CA PRO A 904 4.91 0.62 22.61
C PRO A 904 3.80 1.18 23.51
N ALA A 905 3.82 2.48 23.79
CA ALA A 905 2.75 3.16 24.53
C ALA A 905 1.53 3.47 23.65
N GLY A 906 1.68 3.43 22.32
CA GLY A 906 0.62 3.72 21.36
C GLY A 906 0.12 5.18 21.39
N THR A 907 0.84 6.09 22.04
CA THR A 907 0.43 7.49 22.25
C THR A 907 0.88 8.41 21.12
N ARG A 908 1.97 8.06 20.43
CA ARG A 908 2.54 8.88 19.37
C ARG A 908 1.69 8.82 18.10
N PRO A 909 1.25 9.97 17.57
CA PRO A 909 0.53 10.01 16.31
C PRO A 909 1.47 9.86 15.12
N ARG A 910 0.97 9.23 14.07
CA ARG A 910 1.57 9.19 12.73
C ARG A 910 0.50 9.50 11.70
N VAL A 911 0.80 10.42 10.79
CA VAL A 911 -0.09 10.82 9.70
C VAL A 911 0.46 10.26 8.39
N GLN A 912 -0.19 9.23 7.86
CA GLN A 912 0.11 8.73 6.52
C GLN A 912 -0.43 9.69 5.48
N ILE A 913 0.34 10.02 4.44
CA ILE A 913 -0.04 10.98 3.39
C ILE A 913 0.33 10.50 2.00
N GLU A 914 -0.50 10.86 1.01
CA GLU A 914 -0.09 10.85 -0.40
C GLU A 914 0.95 11.94 -0.69
N ASP A 915 1.75 11.78 -1.75
CA ASP A 915 2.91 12.65 -1.99
C ASP A 915 2.60 13.93 -2.77
N ARG A 916 1.40 14.52 -2.56
CA ARG A 916 0.98 15.79 -3.20
C ARG A 916 0.66 16.92 -2.22
N PHE A 917 1.07 16.77 -0.96
CA PHE A 917 1.09 17.88 -0.01
C PHE A 917 2.36 18.70 -0.21
N PRO A 918 2.28 20.04 -0.40
CA PRO A 918 3.46 20.87 -0.61
C PRO A 918 4.44 20.79 0.57
N ALA A 919 5.74 20.74 0.25
CA ALA A 919 6.81 20.69 1.24
C ALA A 919 6.71 21.79 2.32
N PRO A 920 6.57 23.10 1.98
CA PRO A 920 6.47 24.15 2.99
C PRO A 920 5.30 23.98 3.96
N LEU A 921 4.18 23.43 3.48
CA LEU A 921 3.00 23.16 4.30
C LEU A 921 3.31 22.05 5.32
N LEU A 922 3.94 20.98 4.88
CA LEU A 922 4.35 19.89 5.76
C LEU A 922 5.41 20.33 6.78
N ASP A 923 6.33 21.21 6.41
CA ASP A 923 7.33 21.77 7.34
C ASP A 923 6.68 22.61 8.45
N ALA A 924 5.71 23.45 8.09
CA ALA A 924 4.94 24.25 9.04
C ALA A 924 4.08 23.40 10.00
N LEU A 925 3.68 22.19 9.58
CA LEU A 925 2.97 21.24 10.44
C LEU A 925 3.94 20.42 11.29
N ALA A 926 5.10 20.04 10.75
CA ALA A 926 6.15 19.35 11.50
C ALA A 926 6.67 20.21 12.65
N SER A 927 6.78 21.53 12.47
CA SER A 927 7.15 22.45 13.56
C SER A 927 6.10 22.53 14.68
N ARG A 928 4.86 22.09 14.41
CA ARG A 928 3.78 21.94 15.41
C ARG A 928 3.75 20.54 16.03
N GLY A 929 4.66 19.64 15.66
CA GLY A 929 4.73 18.28 16.20
C GLY A 929 4.02 17.21 15.38
N HIS A 930 3.54 17.52 14.17
CA HIS A 930 3.00 16.49 13.26
C HIS A 930 4.11 15.60 12.70
N HIS A 931 3.87 14.30 12.64
CA HIS A 931 4.79 13.32 12.05
C HIS A 931 4.16 12.66 10.82
N PHE A 932 4.75 12.90 9.65
CA PHE A 932 4.21 12.42 8.37
C PHE A 932 4.95 11.20 7.82
N GLN A 933 4.21 10.24 7.28
CA GLN A 933 4.73 9.10 6.54
C GLN A 933 4.15 9.12 5.13
N LYS A 934 5.00 9.22 4.11
CA LYS A 934 4.53 9.10 2.72
C LYS A 934 4.20 7.65 2.41
N ILE A 935 3.05 7.42 1.79
CA ILE A 935 2.58 6.06 1.46
C ILE A 935 2.80 5.67 0.00
N GLY A 936 3.45 6.52 -0.80
CA GLY A 936 3.71 6.27 -2.22
C GLY A 936 4.89 7.01 -2.81
N ARG A 937 5.17 6.74 -4.10
CA ARG A 937 6.17 7.51 -4.84
C ARG A 937 5.68 8.92 -5.11
N LYS A 938 6.63 9.73 -5.57
CA LYS A 938 6.43 11.13 -5.94
C LYS A 938 5.26 11.29 -6.91
N GLY A 939 4.18 11.87 -6.41
CA GLY A 939 2.97 12.16 -7.15
C GLY A 939 2.05 10.99 -7.47
N GLU A 940 2.32 9.78 -6.98
CA GLU A 940 1.39 8.66 -7.13
C GLU A 940 0.12 8.89 -6.31
N LEU A 941 -1.01 8.51 -6.90
CA LEU A 941 -2.29 8.43 -6.24
C LEU A 941 -2.39 7.07 -5.55
N ARG A 942 -2.69 7.03 -4.25
CA ARG A 942 -2.79 5.80 -3.44
C ARG A 942 -3.89 5.83 -2.39
N TYR A 943 -4.48 4.65 -2.21
CA TYR A 943 -5.48 4.27 -1.21
C TYR A 943 -6.77 5.09 -1.15
N GLY A 944 -7.84 4.44 -0.66
CA GLY A 944 -9.14 5.08 -0.49
C GLY A 944 -10.01 5.04 -1.74
N TYR A 945 -10.13 3.90 -2.41
CA TYR A 945 -10.78 3.80 -3.72
C TYR A 945 -12.26 4.21 -3.63
N ALA A 946 -12.58 5.41 -4.11
CA ALA A 946 -13.86 6.05 -3.88
C ALA A 946 -14.74 6.14 -5.13
N SER A 947 -16.04 6.01 -4.89
CA SER A 947 -17.10 6.32 -5.85
C SER A 947 -17.91 7.49 -5.29
N ALA A 948 -17.99 8.59 -6.03
CA ALA A 948 -18.72 9.79 -5.60
C ALA A 948 -19.66 10.31 -6.68
N LEU A 949 -20.82 10.83 -6.25
CA LEU A 949 -21.78 11.56 -7.06
C LEU A 949 -22.04 12.92 -6.42
N GLN A 950 -21.81 13.98 -7.18
CA GLN A 950 -22.23 15.33 -6.83
C GLN A 950 -23.53 15.67 -7.56
N PHE A 951 -24.41 16.36 -6.86
CA PHE A 951 -25.66 16.90 -7.39
C PHE A 951 -25.55 18.43 -7.42
N ASP A 952 -25.44 18.98 -8.62
CA ASP A 952 -25.31 20.43 -8.81
C ASP A 952 -26.70 21.07 -8.97
N ALA A 953 -27.16 21.73 -7.90
CA ALA A 953 -28.43 22.43 -7.90
C ALA A 953 -28.48 23.63 -8.86
N THR A 954 -27.34 24.21 -9.25
CA THR A 954 -27.30 25.35 -10.17
C THR A 954 -27.52 24.92 -11.60
N THR A 955 -26.92 23.80 -12.02
CA THR A 955 -27.03 23.30 -13.39
C THR A 955 -28.11 22.23 -13.55
N GLY A 956 -28.59 21.64 -12.46
CA GLY A 956 -29.48 20.47 -12.48
C GLY A 956 -28.79 19.21 -12.99
N ARG A 957 -27.46 19.19 -13.03
CA ARG A 957 -26.65 18.07 -13.53
C ARG A 957 -26.03 17.29 -12.37
N LEU A 958 -25.70 16.04 -12.66
CA LEU A 958 -24.84 15.24 -11.80
C LEU A 958 -23.41 15.24 -12.35
N GLU A 959 -22.43 15.16 -11.45
CA GLU A 959 -21.04 14.85 -11.77
C GLU A 959 -20.61 13.60 -10.99
N ALA A 960 -19.90 12.68 -11.63
CA ALA A 960 -19.33 11.51 -10.99
C ALA A 960 -17.82 11.66 -10.80
N GLY A 961 -17.35 11.30 -9.62
CA GLY A 961 -15.95 11.08 -9.31
C GLY A 961 -15.64 9.59 -9.25
N ALA A 962 -14.83 9.11 -10.19
CA ALA A 962 -14.32 7.74 -10.22
C ALA A 962 -12.83 7.75 -9.84
N ASP A 963 -12.44 6.95 -8.84
CA ASP A 963 -11.07 6.97 -8.34
C ASP A 963 -10.04 6.39 -9.34
N PRO A 964 -9.03 7.16 -9.79
CA PRO A 964 -7.96 6.65 -10.66
C PRO A 964 -6.99 5.70 -9.96
N ARG A 965 -7.05 5.57 -8.63
CA ARG A 965 -6.17 4.67 -7.84
C ARG A 965 -6.49 3.18 -8.05
N ARG A 966 -7.63 2.86 -8.68
CA ARG A 966 -8.06 1.52 -9.07
C ARG A 966 -8.90 1.60 -10.37
N SER A 967 -9.60 0.53 -10.69
CA SER A 967 -10.41 0.33 -11.89
C SER A 967 -11.74 1.09 -11.91
N HIS A 968 -11.96 2.03 -10.98
CA HIS A 968 -13.24 2.70 -10.87
C HIS A 968 -13.61 3.37 -12.19
N PHE A 969 -14.89 3.44 -12.53
CA PHE A 969 -15.30 4.06 -13.79
C PHE A 969 -16.70 4.64 -13.66
N ALA A 970 -16.91 5.80 -14.26
CA ALA A 970 -18.21 6.46 -14.29
C ALA A 970 -18.83 6.39 -15.68
N VAL A 971 -20.12 6.08 -15.77
CA VAL A 971 -20.88 6.03 -17.01
C VAL A 971 -22.10 6.93 -16.90
N ALA A 972 -22.18 7.92 -17.79
CA ALA A 972 -23.37 8.76 -17.96
C ALA A 972 -24.44 8.02 -18.75
N VAL A 973 -25.68 8.08 -18.26
CA VAL A 973 -26.85 7.56 -18.94
C VAL A 973 -27.62 8.72 -19.55
N LYS A 974 -28.06 8.54 -20.80
CA LYS A 974 -29.12 9.36 -21.41
C LYS A 974 -30.36 8.50 -21.53
N ARG A 975 -31.44 8.86 -20.86
CA ARG A 975 -32.71 8.14 -21.00
C ARG A 975 -33.31 8.52 -22.36
N GLN A 976 -33.74 7.50 -23.13
CA GLN A 976 -34.38 7.71 -24.43
C GLN A 976 -35.82 8.21 -24.28
#